data_AF-A0A1V6PVT5-F1
#
_entry.id   AF-A0A1V6PVT5-F1
#
_cell.length_a   1.000
_cell.length_b   1.000
_cell.length_c   1.000
_cell.angle_alpha   90.00
_cell.angle_beta   90.00
_cell.angle_gamma   90.00
#
_symmetry.space_group_name_H-M   'P 1'
#
loop_
_entity.id
_entity.type
_entity.pdbx_description
1 polymer ?
#
loop_
_entity_poly.entity_id
_entity_poly.type
_entity_poly.pdbx_seq_one_letter_code
_entity_poly.pdbx_strand_id
1 'polypeptide(L)'
;MDAIKATFAKCKEQKRAALVAYITAGYPTVDQAVDTMLGMENGGADIIELGIPFTDPIADGPTIQTANTKALENGVTLTTVLEFVRTARSRGLKTPLLLMGYYNPVLRYGEERMLKDCKEAGVNGFIMVDLPPEEAVRFRDLCASAGLSYVPLIAPATSDSRMRLLCKIADSFIYVVSRMGVTGATGSLSANIPELLGRVHEYSGNVPAALGFGVSTREHFLSLQDEAEGVVIGSQLITVVGKAPAGQAAKAAEEYLSSVTGRKLERDAQGAITREVNIIEAIEKAQPSGEAKPTKVISDADTPSGPGLADQLEALNVTKNPSAQPSRFGEFGGQYVPESLMDCLAELERGFDTANNDPKFWEEFRSFYPYMGRPSSLHIAQRLTDHVGGANIWLKREDLNHTGSHKINNALGQILIARRLGKTRIIAETGAGQHGVATATVCAKFGMKCTVFMGAEDVRRQGLNVFRMKLLGASVVAVEAGSRTLRDAVNEALRAWVVELDTTHYIIGSAIGPHPFPTIVRTFQSVIGNETKEQMKAELGKLPDAVVACVGGGSNAVGMFYPFQNDPSVKLVGVEAAGDGVDTGRHSATLSGGSHGVLHGVRTYVLQNEHGQIAETHSISAGLDYPGVGPELSNWKDSDRATFIAADDSQALDGFRALAQHEGIIPALESSHAVWGVMQLAKTMGKGHDIVLNLSGRGDKDVQQVADELPRLGPKIGWDLRF
;
A
#
# COMPACT_ATOMS: atom_id res chain seq x y z
N MET A 1 -17.91 -4.54 22.08
CA MET A 1 -18.11 -3.09 22.17
C MET A 1 -18.23 -2.59 23.62
N ASP A 2 -19.19 -3.07 24.42
CA ASP A 2 -19.50 -2.49 25.74
C ASP A 2 -18.34 -2.51 26.75
N ALA A 3 -17.51 -3.55 26.71
CA ALA A 3 -16.32 -3.64 27.57
C ALA A 3 -15.34 -2.47 27.35
N ILE A 4 -15.21 -1.98 26.11
CA ILE A 4 -14.35 -0.84 25.77
C ILE A 4 -14.95 0.45 26.33
N LYS A 5 -16.25 0.67 26.14
CA LYS A 5 -16.98 1.83 26.70
C LYS A 5 -16.88 1.88 28.22
N ALA A 6 -17.09 0.73 28.87
CA ALA A 6 -16.97 0.60 30.32
C ALA A 6 -15.55 0.92 30.81
N THR A 7 -14.52 0.52 30.07
CA THR A 7 -13.13 0.88 30.36
C THR A 7 -12.92 2.39 30.34
N PHE A 8 -13.32 3.08 29.28
CA PHE A 8 -13.18 4.55 29.20
C PHE A 8 -13.99 5.26 30.29
N ALA A 9 -15.21 4.80 30.58
CA ALA A 9 -16.03 5.34 31.66
C ALA A 9 -15.33 5.18 33.04
N LYS A 10 -14.78 3.99 33.33
CA LYS A 10 -14.01 3.73 34.55
C LYS A 10 -12.78 4.63 34.66
N CYS A 11 -12.03 4.80 33.58
CA CYS A 11 -10.84 5.67 33.57
C CYS A 11 -11.23 7.13 33.85
N LYS A 12 -12.33 7.60 33.24
CA LYS A 12 -12.90 8.94 33.48
C LYS A 12 -13.32 9.14 34.94
N GLU A 13 -14.02 8.16 35.54
CA GLU A 13 -14.38 8.19 36.97
C GLU A 13 -13.13 8.26 37.88
N GLN A 14 -12.06 7.58 37.47
CA GLN A 14 -10.76 7.58 38.15
C GLN A 14 -9.89 8.81 37.82
N LYS A 15 -10.39 9.76 37.02
CA LYS A 15 -9.68 10.97 36.57
C LYS A 15 -8.30 10.68 35.95
N ARG A 16 -8.27 9.68 35.06
CA ARG A 16 -7.06 9.30 34.32
C ARG A 16 -7.42 8.91 32.89
N ALA A 17 -6.42 8.95 32.02
CA ALA A 17 -6.55 8.41 30.67
C ALA A 17 -6.48 6.88 30.69
N ALA A 18 -7.17 6.25 29.74
CA ALA A 18 -7.01 4.83 29.45
C ALA A 18 -5.66 4.57 28.78
N LEU A 19 -4.90 3.59 29.26
CA LEU A 19 -3.71 3.11 28.55
C LEU A 19 -4.12 2.06 27.51
N VAL A 20 -3.86 2.36 26.24
CA VAL A 20 -4.02 1.43 25.12
C VAL A 20 -2.64 0.92 24.73
N ALA A 21 -2.37 -0.38 24.91
CA ALA A 21 -1.05 -0.96 24.70
C ALA A 21 -1.03 -1.89 23.49
N TYR A 22 -0.11 -1.65 22.55
CA TYR A 22 0.03 -2.43 21.31
C TYR A 22 1.16 -3.45 21.38
N ILE A 23 0.91 -4.67 20.91
CA ILE A 23 1.93 -5.69 20.65
C ILE A 23 1.62 -6.45 19.36
N THR A 24 2.63 -6.77 18.56
CA THR A 24 2.50 -7.66 17.39
C THR A 24 2.34 -9.10 17.88
N ALA A 25 1.31 -9.80 17.39
CA ALA A 25 1.04 -11.16 17.83
C ALA A 25 2.21 -12.12 17.52
N GLY A 26 2.59 -12.93 18.52
CA GLY A 26 3.71 -13.89 18.39
C GLY A 26 5.10 -13.27 18.39
N TYR A 27 5.22 -11.97 18.70
CA TYR A 27 6.50 -11.31 18.95
C TYR A 27 6.85 -11.31 20.46
N PRO A 28 8.11 -11.60 20.86
CA PRO A 28 9.23 -12.00 20.00
C PRO A 28 9.17 -13.48 19.60
N THR A 29 8.43 -14.30 20.36
CA THR A 29 8.20 -15.72 20.10
C THR A 29 6.75 -16.10 20.35
N VAL A 30 6.27 -17.14 19.66
CA VAL A 30 4.91 -17.69 19.79
C VAL A 30 4.61 -18.12 21.23
N ASP A 31 5.54 -18.81 21.89
CA ASP A 31 5.35 -19.34 23.25
C ASP A 31 5.14 -18.24 24.31
N GLN A 32 5.67 -17.04 24.08
CA GLN A 32 5.56 -15.91 25.00
C GLN A 32 4.37 -14.98 24.68
N ALA A 33 3.61 -15.22 23.61
CA ALA A 33 2.57 -14.30 23.16
C ALA A 33 1.46 -14.12 24.21
N VAL A 34 0.97 -15.24 24.77
CA VAL A 34 -0.09 -15.23 25.79
C VAL A 34 0.40 -14.63 27.10
N ASP A 35 1.59 -15.02 27.54
CA ASP A 35 2.18 -14.47 28.77
C ASP A 35 2.43 -12.97 28.64
N THR A 36 2.86 -12.50 27.47
CA THR A 36 3.05 -11.07 27.21
C THR A 36 1.75 -10.29 27.33
N MET A 37 0.63 -10.79 26.78
CA MET A 37 -0.68 -10.14 26.95
C MET A 37 -1.14 -10.10 28.42
N LEU A 38 -0.90 -11.17 29.18
CA LEU A 38 -1.19 -11.19 30.62
C LEU A 38 -0.30 -10.22 31.40
N GLY A 39 0.98 -10.14 31.04
CA GLY A 39 1.92 -9.15 31.58
C GLY A 39 1.52 -7.71 31.25
N MET A 40 0.96 -7.47 30.06
CA MET A 40 0.42 -6.16 29.69
C MET A 40 -0.77 -5.76 30.58
N GLU A 41 -1.73 -6.66 30.81
CA GLU A 41 -2.82 -6.44 31.76
C GLU A 41 -2.27 -6.20 33.18
N ASN A 42 -1.31 -7.01 33.63
CA ASN A 42 -0.68 -6.84 34.94
C ASN A 42 0.04 -5.49 35.09
N GLY A 43 0.62 -4.97 34.01
CA GLY A 43 1.25 -3.65 33.96
C GLY A 43 0.28 -2.47 33.87
N GLY A 44 -1.04 -2.74 33.91
CA GLY A 44 -2.07 -1.73 33.91
C GLY A 44 -2.55 -1.30 32.52
N ALA A 45 -2.38 -2.12 31.49
CA ALA A 45 -3.05 -1.88 30.20
C ALA A 45 -4.57 -1.95 30.38
N ASP A 46 -5.26 -0.87 30.01
CA ASP A 46 -6.72 -0.80 30.09
C ASP A 46 -7.38 -1.34 28.80
N ILE A 47 -6.67 -1.28 27.67
CA ILE A 47 -7.02 -1.90 26.39
C ILE A 47 -5.75 -2.49 25.77
N ILE A 48 -5.85 -3.67 25.16
CA ILE A 48 -4.76 -4.31 24.40
C ILE A 48 -5.08 -4.24 22.91
N GLU A 49 -4.16 -3.73 22.12
CA GLU A 49 -4.15 -3.84 20.65
C GLU A 49 -3.23 -4.99 20.27
N LEU A 50 -3.79 -6.06 19.70
CA LEU A 50 -3.04 -7.20 19.22
C LEU A 50 -2.86 -7.08 17.70
N GLY A 51 -1.64 -6.77 17.28
CA GLY A 51 -1.25 -6.58 15.90
C GLY A 51 -1.31 -7.89 15.10
N ILE A 52 -2.11 -7.91 14.04
CA ILE A 52 -2.10 -8.96 13.01
C ILE A 52 -0.87 -8.73 12.14
N PRO A 53 0.11 -9.65 12.12
CA PRO A 53 1.31 -9.45 11.33
C PRO A 53 0.99 -9.47 9.82
N PHE A 54 1.60 -8.55 9.09
CA PHE A 54 1.40 -8.40 7.65
C PHE A 54 2.72 -8.08 6.93
N THR A 55 2.88 -8.61 5.72
CA THR A 55 4.07 -8.45 4.88
C THR A 55 4.22 -7.06 4.25
N ASP A 56 3.12 -6.31 4.08
CA ASP A 56 3.11 -4.97 3.44
C ASP A 56 2.55 -3.86 4.35
N PRO A 57 3.15 -3.60 5.53
CA PRO A 57 2.54 -2.73 6.51
C PRO A 57 2.88 -1.24 6.26
N ILE A 58 2.16 -0.57 5.35
CA ILE A 58 2.44 0.80 4.87
C ILE A 58 2.54 1.85 6.01
N ALA A 59 1.68 1.75 7.03
CA ALA A 59 1.61 2.70 8.16
C ALA A 59 2.71 2.50 9.21
N ASP A 60 3.29 1.30 9.28
CA ASP A 60 4.12 0.87 10.39
C ASP A 60 5.54 1.44 10.24
N GLY A 61 6.10 1.96 11.32
CA GLY A 61 7.52 2.31 11.34
C GLY A 61 8.43 1.09 11.45
N PRO A 62 9.76 1.29 11.32
CA PRO A 62 10.74 0.20 11.24
C PRO A 62 10.68 -0.81 12.39
N THR A 63 10.38 -0.34 13.60
CA THR A 63 10.24 -1.19 14.81
C THR A 63 9.11 -2.20 14.68
N ILE A 64 7.92 -1.76 14.24
CA ILE A 64 6.75 -2.63 14.11
C ILE A 64 6.91 -3.50 12.85
N GLN A 65 7.47 -2.97 11.77
CA GLN A 65 7.84 -3.77 10.59
C GLN A 65 8.74 -4.95 10.96
N THR A 66 9.77 -4.71 11.79
CA THR A 66 10.68 -5.77 12.27
C THR A 66 9.92 -6.81 13.10
N ALA A 67 8.98 -6.37 13.95
CA ALA A 67 8.14 -7.27 14.73
C ALA A 67 7.20 -8.10 13.85
N ASN A 68 6.59 -7.51 12.81
CA ASN A 68 5.78 -8.21 11.82
C ASN A 68 6.59 -9.29 11.10
N THR A 69 7.77 -8.96 10.57
CA THR A 69 8.66 -9.93 9.92
C THR A 69 8.99 -11.08 10.86
N LYS A 70 9.39 -10.78 12.09
CA LYS A 70 9.71 -11.82 13.09
C LYS A 70 8.51 -12.70 13.43
N ALA A 71 7.32 -12.12 13.58
CA ALA A 71 6.09 -12.87 13.83
C ALA A 71 5.73 -13.79 12.65
N LEU A 72 5.88 -13.32 11.41
CA LEU A 72 5.67 -14.14 10.21
C LEU A 72 6.69 -15.27 10.09
N GLU A 73 7.97 -15.01 10.38
CA GLU A 73 9.01 -16.05 10.47
C GLU A 73 8.69 -17.11 11.54
N ASN A 74 8.02 -16.71 12.61
CA ASN A 74 7.56 -17.63 13.66
C ASN A 74 6.29 -18.41 13.24
N GLY A 75 5.78 -18.25 12.01
CA GLY A 75 4.59 -18.95 11.51
C GLY A 75 3.27 -18.41 12.05
N VAL A 76 3.22 -17.15 12.51
CA VAL A 76 1.99 -16.55 13.02
C VAL A 76 1.01 -16.28 11.88
N THR A 77 -0.19 -16.82 12.01
CA THR A 77 -1.32 -16.63 11.09
C THR A 77 -2.51 -16.04 11.85
N LEU A 78 -3.53 -15.55 11.15
CA LEU A 78 -4.78 -15.10 11.78
C LEU A 78 -5.40 -16.18 12.69
N THR A 79 -5.37 -17.45 12.28
CA THR A 79 -5.84 -18.56 13.11
C THR A 79 -5.04 -18.67 14.41
N THR A 80 -3.71 -18.54 14.33
CA THR A 80 -2.83 -18.55 15.52
C THR A 80 -3.08 -17.34 16.41
N VAL A 81 -3.32 -16.15 15.84
CA VAL A 81 -3.67 -14.94 16.59
C VAL A 81 -4.95 -15.18 17.41
N LEU A 82 -6.00 -15.73 16.79
CA LEU A 82 -7.24 -16.05 17.49
C LEU A 82 -7.04 -17.09 18.60
N GLU A 83 -6.14 -18.05 18.39
CA GLU A 83 -5.81 -19.04 19.42
C GLU A 83 -5.07 -18.44 20.61
N PHE A 84 -4.18 -17.46 20.37
CA PHE A 84 -3.58 -16.69 21.46
C PHE A 84 -4.65 -15.98 22.29
N VAL A 85 -5.66 -15.38 21.64
CA VAL A 85 -6.75 -14.71 22.35
C VAL A 85 -7.56 -15.72 23.17
N ARG A 86 -7.97 -16.87 22.59
CA ARG A 86 -8.69 -17.93 23.33
C ARG A 86 -7.92 -18.40 24.55
N THR A 87 -6.63 -18.65 24.39
CA THR A 87 -5.75 -19.11 25.47
C THR A 87 -5.56 -18.03 26.53
N ALA A 88 -5.42 -16.76 26.14
CA ALA A 88 -5.32 -15.66 27.10
C ALA A 88 -6.62 -15.50 27.90
N ARG A 89 -7.78 -15.58 27.23
CA ARG A 89 -9.10 -15.51 27.89
C ARG A 89 -9.30 -16.67 28.86
N SER A 90 -8.93 -17.90 28.48
CA SER A 90 -9.03 -19.07 29.37
C SER A 90 -8.10 -18.98 30.59
N ARG A 91 -6.96 -18.29 30.44
CA ARG A 91 -6.01 -17.98 31.52
C ARG A 91 -6.34 -16.69 32.31
N GLY A 92 -7.52 -16.12 32.08
CA GLY A 92 -8.06 -15.03 32.91
C GLY A 92 -7.75 -13.62 32.41
N LEU A 93 -7.35 -13.43 31.14
CA LEU A 93 -7.24 -12.09 30.55
C LEU A 93 -8.61 -11.38 30.56
N LYS A 94 -8.76 -10.26 31.26
CA LYS A 94 -10.04 -9.50 31.34
C LYS A 94 -10.02 -8.21 30.53
N THR A 95 -8.85 -7.61 30.34
CA THR A 95 -8.65 -6.40 29.53
C THR A 95 -9.28 -6.54 28.14
N PRO A 96 -10.11 -5.57 27.69
CA PRO A 96 -10.61 -5.54 26.33
C PRO A 96 -9.48 -5.62 25.30
N LEU A 97 -9.69 -6.42 24.25
CA LEU A 97 -8.69 -6.69 23.23
C LEU A 97 -9.24 -6.34 21.84
N LEU A 98 -8.49 -5.54 21.09
CA LEU A 98 -8.74 -5.17 19.70
C LEU A 98 -7.73 -5.87 18.81
N LEU A 99 -8.19 -6.35 17.64
CA LEU A 99 -7.25 -6.73 16.58
C LEU A 99 -6.92 -5.49 15.76
N MET A 100 -5.64 -5.18 15.63
CA MET A 100 -5.15 -4.07 14.83
C MET A 100 -4.36 -4.61 13.64
N GLY A 101 -4.59 -4.08 12.44
CA GLY A 101 -3.84 -4.53 11.27
C GLY A 101 -4.34 -3.92 9.97
N TYR A 102 -3.97 -4.57 8.87
CA TYR A 102 -4.31 -4.18 7.51
C TYR A 102 -5.46 -5.04 6.99
N TYR A 103 -6.21 -4.52 6.02
CA TYR A 103 -7.42 -5.17 5.55
C TYR A 103 -7.14 -6.46 4.77
N ASN A 104 -5.99 -6.60 4.10
CA ASN A 104 -5.74 -7.73 3.20
C ASN A 104 -5.82 -9.13 3.87
N PRO A 105 -5.18 -9.38 5.03
CA PRO A 105 -5.37 -10.65 5.75
C PRO A 105 -6.84 -10.93 6.12
N VAL A 106 -7.60 -9.91 6.50
CA VAL A 106 -9.03 -10.04 6.86
C VAL A 106 -9.87 -10.36 5.62
N LEU A 107 -9.62 -9.66 4.51
CA LEU A 107 -10.27 -9.91 3.22
C LEU A 107 -10.03 -11.35 2.77
N ARG A 108 -8.79 -11.84 2.89
CA ARG A 108 -8.43 -13.21 2.50
C ARG A 108 -9.04 -14.27 3.41
N TYR A 109 -9.16 -13.98 4.71
CA TYR A 109 -9.81 -14.86 5.68
C TYR A 109 -11.33 -14.96 5.49
N GLY A 110 -11.93 -13.89 4.96
CA GLY A 110 -13.37 -13.70 4.81
C GLY A 110 -13.94 -12.93 6.01
N GLU A 111 -14.60 -11.80 5.75
CA GLU A 111 -15.06 -10.88 6.79
C GLU A 111 -16.08 -11.53 7.74
N GLU A 112 -17.11 -12.21 7.22
CA GLU A 112 -18.12 -12.85 8.05
C GLU A 112 -17.52 -13.92 8.97
N ARG A 113 -16.62 -14.73 8.41
CA ARG A 113 -15.88 -15.75 9.17
C ARG A 113 -15.02 -15.10 10.23
N MET A 114 -14.30 -14.03 9.88
CA MET A 114 -13.44 -13.29 10.80
C MET A 114 -14.24 -12.77 12.00
N LEU A 115 -15.38 -12.13 11.77
CA LEU A 115 -16.23 -11.57 12.83
C LEU A 115 -16.77 -12.66 13.77
N LYS A 116 -17.22 -13.78 13.21
CA LYS A 116 -17.68 -14.93 13.99
C LYS A 116 -16.56 -15.47 14.87
N ASP A 117 -15.41 -15.81 14.27
CA ASP A 117 -14.30 -16.47 14.97
C ASP A 117 -13.67 -15.51 16.01
N CYS A 118 -13.64 -14.20 15.75
CA CYS A 118 -13.25 -13.17 16.71
C CYS A 118 -14.16 -13.10 17.93
N LYS A 119 -15.49 -13.09 17.71
CA LYS A 119 -16.47 -13.07 18.78
C LYS A 119 -16.33 -14.31 19.67
N GLU A 120 -16.19 -15.48 19.06
CA GLU A 120 -15.98 -16.74 19.78
C GLU A 120 -14.65 -16.75 20.55
N ALA A 121 -13.60 -16.15 20.00
CA ALA A 121 -12.30 -16.05 20.67
C ALA A 121 -12.30 -15.05 21.85
N GLY A 122 -13.24 -14.11 21.90
CA GLY A 122 -13.30 -13.05 22.93
C GLY A 122 -12.53 -11.78 22.55
N VAL A 123 -12.41 -11.51 21.24
CA VAL A 123 -12.00 -10.20 20.69
C VAL A 123 -13.15 -9.20 20.87
N ASN A 124 -12.83 -7.93 21.11
CA ASN A 124 -13.82 -6.88 21.37
C ASN A 124 -14.06 -5.92 20.20
N GLY A 125 -13.19 -5.93 19.20
CA GLY A 125 -13.28 -5.08 18.02
C GLY A 125 -12.02 -5.04 17.17
N PHE A 126 -11.99 -4.10 16.22
CA PHE A 126 -10.97 -3.96 15.20
C PHE A 126 -10.48 -2.51 15.04
N ILE A 127 -9.22 -2.38 14.67
CA ILE A 127 -8.62 -1.18 14.07
C ILE A 127 -8.03 -1.61 12.73
N MET A 128 -8.68 -1.27 11.61
CA MET A 128 -8.14 -1.51 10.26
C MET A 128 -7.50 -0.22 9.75
N VAL A 129 -6.18 -0.23 9.62
CA VAL A 129 -5.39 1.00 9.42
C VAL A 129 -5.52 1.61 8.03
N ASP A 130 -5.95 0.81 7.06
CA ASP A 130 -5.93 1.10 5.64
C ASP A 130 -7.31 1.00 4.98
N LEU A 131 -8.39 0.95 5.76
CA LEU A 131 -9.74 0.77 5.22
C LEU A 131 -10.34 2.13 4.81
N PRO A 132 -10.72 2.35 3.52
CA PRO A 132 -11.33 3.61 3.10
C PRO A 132 -12.73 3.77 3.71
N PRO A 133 -13.26 5.00 3.88
CA PRO A 133 -14.47 5.24 4.65
C PRO A 133 -15.70 4.49 4.13
N GLU A 134 -15.79 4.32 2.81
CA GLU A 134 -16.92 3.61 2.19
C GLU A 134 -16.94 2.13 2.62
N GLU A 135 -15.77 1.49 2.64
CA GLU A 135 -15.62 0.11 3.12
C GLU A 135 -15.70 0.05 4.65
N ALA A 136 -15.20 1.08 5.34
CA ALA A 136 -15.23 1.17 6.79
C ALA A 136 -16.67 1.24 7.32
N VAL A 137 -17.58 1.92 6.65
CA VAL A 137 -19.01 1.94 7.00
C VAL A 137 -19.58 0.53 6.92
N ARG A 138 -19.38 -0.16 5.79
CA ARG A 138 -19.86 -1.53 5.57
C ARG A 138 -19.28 -2.50 6.61
N PHE A 139 -17.97 -2.44 6.83
CA PHE A 139 -17.28 -3.28 7.80
C PHE A 139 -17.69 -2.98 9.24
N ARG A 140 -17.92 -1.70 9.59
CA ARG A 140 -18.46 -1.29 10.89
C ARG A 140 -19.84 -1.87 11.11
N ASP A 141 -20.74 -1.79 10.14
CA ASP A 141 -22.10 -2.32 10.27
C ASP A 141 -22.07 -3.85 10.50
N LEU A 142 -21.16 -4.56 9.82
CA LEU A 142 -20.91 -5.98 10.08
C LEU A 142 -20.36 -6.21 11.51
N CYS A 143 -19.37 -5.42 11.96
CA CYS A 143 -18.84 -5.49 13.33
C CYS A 143 -19.95 -5.29 14.38
N ALA A 144 -20.77 -4.25 14.20
CA ALA A 144 -21.86 -3.91 15.10
C ALA A 144 -22.90 -5.06 15.18
N SER A 145 -23.23 -5.69 14.06
CA SER A 145 -24.11 -6.87 14.04
C SER A 145 -23.57 -8.06 14.84
N ALA A 146 -22.24 -8.17 14.95
CA ALA A 146 -21.58 -9.18 15.76
C ALA A 146 -21.38 -8.75 17.24
N GLY A 147 -21.64 -7.49 17.60
CA GLY A 147 -21.34 -6.92 18.92
C GLY A 147 -19.85 -6.53 19.10
N LEU A 148 -19.10 -6.48 18.00
CA LEU A 148 -17.71 -6.07 17.93
C LEU A 148 -17.64 -4.56 17.61
N SER A 149 -16.60 -3.90 18.12
CA SER A 149 -16.36 -2.49 17.84
C SER A 149 -15.53 -2.32 16.57
N TYR A 150 -15.79 -1.28 15.79
CA TYR A 150 -14.84 -0.78 14.80
C TYR A 150 -14.36 0.61 15.21
N VAL A 151 -13.06 0.76 15.36
CA VAL A 151 -12.42 2.00 15.82
C VAL A 151 -11.85 2.75 14.61
N PRO A 152 -12.44 3.87 14.20
CA PRO A 152 -11.92 4.67 13.10
C PRO A 152 -10.67 5.45 13.52
N LEU A 153 -9.79 5.72 12.55
CA LEU A 153 -8.59 6.52 12.73
C LEU A 153 -8.79 7.92 12.17
N ILE A 154 -8.31 8.94 12.88
CA ILE A 154 -8.29 10.34 12.45
C ILE A 154 -6.86 10.86 12.56
N ALA A 155 -6.39 11.58 11.56
CA ALA A 155 -5.08 12.23 11.55
C ALA A 155 -5.25 13.76 11.43
N PRO A 156 -4.20 14.56 11.71
CA PRO A 156 -4.17 15.98 11.37
C PRO A 156 -4.54 16.26 9.92
N ALA A 157 -4.17 15.32 9.03
CA ALA A 157 -4.45 15.34 7.61
C ALA A 157 -5.89 14.94 7.22
N THR A 158 -6.78 14.70 8.19
CA THR A 158 -8.17 14.34 7.90
C THR A 158 -8.99 15.61 7.63
N SER A 159 -9.57 15.70 6.44
CA SER A 159 -10.48 16.79 6.07
C SER A 159 -11.76 16.80 6.92
N ASP A 160 -12.39 17.97 7.10
CA ASP A 160 -13.62 18.12 7.90
C ASP A 160 -14.76 17.20 7.49
N SER A 161 -15.01 17.06 6.19
CA SER A 161 -16.08 16.19 5.67
C SER A 161 -15.83 14.73 6.03
N ARG A 162 -14.57 14.28 5.86
CA ARG A 162 -14.14 12.92 6.18
C ARG A 162 -14.14 12.68 7.70
N MET A 163 -13.69 13.65 8.49
CA MET A 163 -13.70 13.60 9.95
C MET A 163 -15.13 13.43 10.48
N ARG A 164 -16.10 14.20 9.96
CA ARG A 164 -17.52 14.07 10.34
C ARG A 164 -18.07 12.68 10.02
N LEU A 165 -17.66 12.08 8.90
CA LEU A 165 -18.04 10.71 8.56
C LEU A 165 -17.44 9.68 9.54
N LEU A 166 -16.14 9.77 9.78
CA LEU A 166 -15.42 8.87 10.69
C LEU A 166 -15.95 8.98 12.13
N CYS A 167 -16.22 10.19 12.61
CA CYS A 167 -16.84 10.43 13.92
C CYS A 167 -18.24 9.82 14.03
N LYS A 168 -19.04 9.80 12.95
CA LYS A 168 -20.38 9.20 12.93
C LYS A 168 -20.38 7.67 13.00
N ILE A 169 -19.33 7.03 12.48
CA ILE A 169 -19.23 5.56 12.50
C ILE A 169 -18.55 5.04 13.77
N ALA A 170 -17.86 5.90 14.52
CA ALA A 170 -17.20 5.54 15.77
C ALA A 170 -18.23 5.02 16.79
N ASP A 171 -18.03 3.79 17.26
CA ASP A 171 -18.96 3.14 18.18
C ASP A 171 -18.43 3.00 19.61
N SER A 172 -17.12 3.17 19.85
CA SER A 172 -16.49 3.01 21.17
C SER A 172 -15.54 4.15 21.53
N PHE A 173 -14.48 4.34 20.75
CA PHE A 173 -13.56 5.47 20.83
C PHE A 173 -13.02 5.77 19.42
N ILE A 174 -12.35 6.90 19.29
CA ILE A 174 -11.68 7.32 18.05
C ILE A 174 -10.18 7.27 18.28
N TYR A 175 -9.45 6.62 17.37
CA TYR A 175 -7.99 6.63 17.40
C TYR A 175 -7.48 7.89 16.69
N VAL A 176 -6.79 8.76 17.41
CA VAL A 176 -6.20 9.98 16.84
C VAL A 176 -4.70 9.80 16.66
N VAL A 177 -4.23 9.81 15.42
CA VAL A 177 -2.80 9.66 15.07
C VAL A 177 -2.17 11.06 15.09
N SER A 178 -1.25 11.33 16.01
CA SER A 178 -0.77 12.70 16.26
C SER A 178 0.40 13.15 15.37
N ARG A 179 0.86 12.32 14.42
CA ARG A 179 2.05 12.60 13.60
C ARG A 179 1.73 12.57 12.11
N MET A 180 2.27 13.55 11.40
CA MET A 180 2.53 13.45 9.96
C MET A 180 3.72 12.51 9.79
N GLY A 181 3.47 11.20 9.57
CA GLY A 181 4.50 10.18 9.35
C GLY A 181 4.20 8.84 10.05
N VAL A 182 5.14 7.90 9.98
CA VAL A 182 5.01 6.56 10.58
C VAL A 182 5.30 6.51 12.08
N THR A 183 4.79 5.47 12.75
CA THR A 183 5.01 5.22 14.18
C THR A 183 6.51 5.12 14.51
N GLY A 184 7.00 5.88 15.50
CA GLY A 184 8.40 5.83 15.95
C GLY A 184 9.43 6.75 15.26
N ALA A 185 9.07 7.51 14.22
CA ALA A 185 9.98 8.51 13.62
C ALA A 185 10.22 9.73 14.55
N THR A 186 11.38 10.39 14.50
CA THR A 186 11.64 11.63 15.29
C THR A 186 10.95 12.84 14.66
N GLY A 187 9.62 12.91 14.74
CA GLY A 187 8.82 14.08 14.33
C GLY A 187 8.40 14.94 15.52
N SER A 188 8.35 16.27 15.33
CA SER A 188 7.77 17.23 16.27
C SER A 188 6.25 17.03 16.41
N LEU A 189 5.66 17.48 17.54
CA LEU A 189 4.19 17.58 17.67
C LEU A 189 3.62 18.33 16.45
N SER A 190 2.51 17.86 15.89
CA SER A 190 1.65 18.76 15.12
C SER A 190 1.22 19.89 16.04
N ALA A 191 1.39 21.14 15.61
CA ALA A 191 1.28 22.31 16.49
C ALA A 191 -0.11 22.52 17.15
N ASN A 192 -1.14 21.73 16.81
CA ASN A 192 -2.54 21.93 17.26
C ASN A 192 -3.27 20.62 17.67
N ILE A 193 -2.67 19.76 18.49
CA ILE A 193 -3.37 18.56 19.04
C ILE A 193 -4.68 18.94 19.77
N PRO A 194 -4.72 19.97 20.65
CA PRO A 194 -5.96 20.36 21.33
C PRO A 194 -7.08 20.78 20.38
N GLU A 195 -6.76 21.47 19.28
CA GLU A 195 -7.74 21.86 18.26
C GLU A 195 -8.30 20.64 17.52
N LEU A 196 -7.42 19.69 17.15
CA LEU A 196 -7.83 18.45 16.50
C LEU A 196 -8.76 17.64 17.41
N LEU A 197 -8.40 17.47 18.69
CA LEU A 197 -9.24 16.77 19.67
C LEU A 197 -10.57 17.49 19.87
N GLY A 198 -10.56 18.83 19.98
CA GLY A 198 -11.78 19.63 20.06
C GLY A 198 -12.74 19.38 18.89
N ARG A 199 -12.22 19.36 17.65
CA ARG A 199 -13.01 19.02 16.45
C ARG A 199 -13.54 17.58 16.48
N VAL A 200 -12.71 16.62 16.90
CA VAL A 200 -13.11 15.21 17.05
C VAL A 200 -14.26 15.09 18.06
N HIS A 201 -14.16 15.73 19.23
CA HIS A 201 -15.20 15.72 20.25
C HIS A 201 -16.48 16.42 19.77
N GLU A 202 -16.37 17.57 19.10
CA GLU A 202 -17.51 18.27 18.51
C GLU A 202 -18.26 17.38 17.51
N TYR A 203 -17.53 16.76 16.57
CA TYR A 203 -18.14 16.00 15.48
C TYR A 203 -18.63 14.62 15.89
N SER A 204 -18.05 14.04 16.95
CA SER A 204 -18.46 12.73 17.48
C SER A 204 -19.51 12.80 18.57
N GLY A 205 -19.79 13.98 19.13
CA GLY A 205 -20.64 14.10 20.31
C GLY A 205 -19.95 13.62 21.59
N ASN A 206 -18.65 13.94 21.74
CA ASN A 206 -17.78 13.58 22.88
C ASN A 206 -17.54 12.07 23.04
N VAL A 207 -17.45 11.32 21.93
CA VAL A 207 -16.88 9.98 21.96
C VAL A 207 -15.42 10.08 22.44
N PRO A 208 -14.94 9.20 23.34
CA PRO A 208 -13.56 9.25 23.81
C PRO A 208 -12.55 9.21 22.66
N ALA A 209 -11.48 10.00 22.78
CA ALA A 209 -10.36 9.98 21.84
C ALA A 209 -9.13 9.34 22.49
N ALA A 210 -8.52 8.38 21.80
CA ALA A 210 -7.23 7.80 22.19
C ALA A 210 -6.12 8.34 21.29
N LEU A 211 -5.15 9.02 21.89
CA LEU A 211 -4.07 9.67 21.15
C LEU A 211 -2.88 8.72 20.99
N GLY A 212 -2.60 8.38 19.73
CA GLY A 212 -1.39 7.68 19.31
C GLY A 212 -0.25 8.66 19.09
N PHE A 213 0.57 8.84 20.12
CA PHE A 213 1.79 9.64 20.10
C PHE A 213 3.00 8.73 20.33
N GLY A 214 4.21 9.14 19.93
CA GLY A 214 5.46 8.40 20.21
C GLY A 214 5.83 8.35 21.71
N VAL A 215 4.86 7.99 22.56
CA VAL A 215 4.93 7.91 24.00
C VAL A 215 5.85 6.76 24.38
N SER A 216 6.88 7.09 25.14
CA SER A 216 7.89 6.14 25.56
C SER A 216 8.15 6.19 27.06
N THR A 217 7.77 7.28 27.74
CA THR A 217 7.99 7.49 29.17
C THR A 217 6.70 7.86 29.90
N ARG A 218 6.74 7.81 31.22
CA ARG A 218 5.64 8.24 32.09
C ARG A 218 5.34 9.73 31.92
N GLU A 219 6.36 10.57 31.79
CA GLU A 219 6.20 12.02 31.63
C GLU A 219 5.43 12.35 30.35
N HIS A 220 5.72 11.65 29.25
CA HIS A 220 4.96 11.77 28.01
C HIS A 220 3.50 11.35 28.22
N PHE A 221 3.26 10.20 28.86
CA PHE A 221 1.91 9.73 29.15
C PHE A 221 1.10 10.73 29.99
N LEU A 222 1.69 11.24 31.07
CA LEU A 222 1.04 12.22 31.95
C LEU A 222 0.77 13.55 31.24
N SER A 223 1.67 14.01 30.36
CA SER A 223 1.45 15.25 29.61
C SER A 223 0.25 15.18 28.65
N LEU A 224 -0.11 13.98 28.19
CA LEU A 224 -1.22 13.76 27.26
C LEU A 224 -2.52 13.38 27.97
N GLN A 225 -2.45 12.92 29.22
CA GLN A 225 -3.60 12.50 30.01
C GLN A 225 -4.63 13.63 30.17
N ASP A 226 -4.18 14.87 30.25
CA ASP A 226 -5.06 16.03 30.41
C ASP A 226 -5.68 16.49 29.08
N GLU A 227 -5.17 16.00 27.95
CA GLU A 227 -5.64 16.38 26.61
C GLU A 227 -6.57 15.32 25.99
N ALA A 228 -6.36 14.03 26.28
CA ALA A 228 -7.09 12.93 25.66
C ALA A 228 -7.58 11.88 26.68
N GLU A 229 -8.72 11.26 26.40
CA GLU A 229 -9.30 10.22 27.28
C GLU A 229 -8.52 8.89 27.23
N GLY A 230 -7.67 8.70 26.22
CA GLY A 230 -6.79 7.55 26.09
C GLY A 230 -5.44 7.92 25.50
N VAL A 231 -4.41 7.13 25.83
CA VAL A 231 -3.05 7.28 25.32
C VAL A 231 -2.56 5.93 24.82
N VAL A 232 -2.05 5.88 23.59
CA VAL A 232 -1.59 4.65 22.94
C VAL A 232 -0.08 4.51 23.03
N ILE A 233 0.41 3.32 23.39
CA ILE A 233 1.83 2.96 23.42
C ILE A 233 2.06 1.67 22.63
N GLY A 234 2.81 1.77 21.53
CA GLY A 234 3.16 0.61 20.68
C GLY A 234 4.66 0.41 20.50
N SER A 235 5.31 1.23 19.68
CA SER A 235 6.71 1.01 19.26
C SER A 235 7.69 0.87 20.45
N GLN A 236 7.48 1.60 21.54
CA GLN A 236 8.33 1.47 22.72
C GLN A 236 8.12 0.14 23.44
N LEU A 237 6.87 -0.34 23.57
CA LEU A 237 6.59 -1.64 24.16
C LEU A 237 7.19 -2.78 23.33
N ILE A 238 7.07 -2.72 22.00
CA ILE A 238 7.75 -3.64 21.08
C ILE A 238 9.27 -3.64 21.33
N THR A 239 9.87 -2.47 21.48
CA THR A 239 11.32 -2.34 21.72
C THR A 239 11.73 -2.95 23.07
N VAL A 240 10.96 -2.71 24.12
CA VAL A 240 11.20 -3.27 25.47
C VAL A 240 11.11 -4.80 25.43
N VAL A 241 10.03 -5.33 24.86
CA VAL A 241 9.78 -6.77 24.75
C VAL A 241 10.82 -7.45 23.87
N GLY A 242 11.23 -6.82 22.77
CA GLY A 242 12.25 -7.34 21.86
C GLY A 242 13.66 -7.40 22.45
N LYS A 243 13.97 -6.55 23.43
CA LYS A 243 15.26 -6.52 24.14
C LYS A 243 15.28 -7.37 25.42
N ALA A 244 14.13 -7.89 25.83
CA ALA A 244 14.04 -8.72 27.04
C ALA A 244 14.82 -10.03 26.86
N PRO A 245 15.46 -10.56 27.92
CA PRO A 245 16.02 -11.90 27.89
C PRO A 245 14.97 -12.95 27.52
N ALA A 246 15.40 -14.07 26.93
CA ALA A 246 14.50 -15.15 26.55
C ALA A 246 13.62 -15.60 27.73
N GLY A 247 12.31 -15.71 27.51
CA GLY A 247 11.33 -16.04 28.56
C GLY A 247 10.92 -14.89 29.46
N GLN A 248 11.47 -13.68 29.29
CA GLN A 248 11.18 -12.52 30.15
C GLN A 248 10.34 -11.43 29.48
N ALA A 249 9.82 -11.67 28.26
CA ALA A 249 9.01 -10.68 27.53
C ALA A 249 7.81 -10.18 28.36
N ALA A 250 7.08 -11.09 29.00
CA ALA A 250 5.92 -10.77 29.82
C ALA A 250 6.27 -9.89 31.03
N LYS A 251 7.36 -10.22 31.72
CA LYS A 251 7.85 -9.45 32.86
C LYS A 251 8.31 -8.06 32.43
N ALA A 252 9.03 -7.96 31.30
CA ALA A 252 9.48 -6.68 30.76
C ALA A 252 8.30 -5.78 30.35
N ALA A 253 7.26 -6.36 29.73
CA ALA A 253 6.02 -5.65 29.42
C ALA A 253 5.32 -5.14 30.69
N GLU A 254 5.18 -6.02 31.69
CA GLU A 254 4.57 -5.67 32.99
C GLU A 254 5.32 -4.52 33.67
N GLU A 255 6.65 -4.65 33.82
CA GLU A 255 7.49 -3.64 34.48
C GLU A 255 7.45 -2.29 33.75
N TYR A 256 7.53 -2.32 32.42
CA TYR A 256 7.49 -1.11 31.61
C TYR A 256 6.13 -0.40 31.71
N LEU A 257 5.02 -1.11 31.49
CA LEU A 257 3.70 -0.48 31.58
C LEU A 257 3.38 -0.06 33.01
N SER A 258 3.83 -0.81 34.02
CA SER A 258 3.73 -0.39 35.43
C SER A 258 4.48 0.91 35.69
N SER A 259 5.65 1.09 35.09
CA SER A 259 6.43 2.33 35.21
C SER A 259 5.73 3.53 34.57
N VAL A 260 4.99 3.30 33.48
CA VAL A 260 4.21 4.33 32.79
C VAL A 260 2.95 4.66 33.57
N THR A 261 2.17 3.66 33.98
CA THR A 261 0.87 3.86 34.64
C THR A 261 0.99 4.18 36.13
N GLY A 262 2.05 3.71 36.79
CA GLY A 262 2.16 3.72 38.25
C GLY A 262 1.28 2.67 38.94
N ARG A 263 0.72 1.72 38.17
CA ARG A 263 -0.21 0.68 38.63
C ARG A 263 0.36 -0.70 38.35
N LYS A 264 0.03 -1.66 39.20
CA LYS A 264 0.33 -3.08 39.00
C LYS A 264 -0.83 -3.94 39.49
N LEU A 265 -1.25 -4.91 38.69
CA LEU A 265 -2.24 -5.90 39.07
C LEU A 265 -1.55 -7.21 39.47
N GLU A 266 -1.93 -7.76 40.62
CA GLU A 266 -1.46 -9.05 41.12
C GLU A 266 -2.47 -10.15 40.81
N ARG A 267 -1.98 -11.37 40.54
CA ARG A 267 -2.81 -12.56 40.30
C ARG A 267 -2.54 -13.67 41.31
N ASP A 268 -3.55 -14.48 41.60
CA ASP A 268 -3.39 -15.74 42.31
C ASP A 268 -2.84 -16.86 41.41
N ALA A 269 -2.59 -18.02 42.00
CA ALA A 269 -2.11 -19.22 41.31
C ALA A 269 -3.10 -19.75 40.25
N GLN A 270 -4.36 -19.31 40.28
CA GLN A 270 -5.43 -19.65 39.33
C GLN A 270 -5.60 -18.58 38.24
N GLY A 271 -4.79 -17.52 38.26
CA GLY A 271 -4.79 -16.44 37.28
C GLY A 271 -5.86 -15.38 37.50
N ALA A 272 -6.60 -15.40 38.61
CA ALA A 272 -7.56 -14.35 38.94
C ALA A 272 -6.84 -13.13 39.52
N ILE A 273 -7.27 -11.93 39.14
CA ILE A 273 -6.73 -10.68 39.68
C ILE A 273 -7.15 -10.56 41.15
N THR A 274 -6.18 -10.52 42.05
CA THR A 274 -6.39 -10.49 43.50
C THR A 274 -6.32 -9.09 44.09
N ARG A 275 -5.50 -8.20 43.50
CA ARG A 275 -5.29 -6.83 44.01
C ARG A 275 -4.73 -5.91 42.93
N GLU A 276 -5.15 -4.64 42.94
CA GLU A 276 -4.50 -3.54 42.23
C GLU A 276 -3.63 -2.75 43.22
N VAL A 277 -2.35 -2.57 42.91
CA VAL A 277 -1.37 -1.84 43.70
C VAL A 277 -1.04 -0.53 42.97
N ASN A 278 -1.39 0.60 43.58
CA ASN A 278 -0.86 1.90 43.21
C ASN A 278 0.58 1.98 43.73
N ILE A 279 1.56 1.82 42.85
CA ILE A 279 2.99 1.81 43.20
C ILE A 279 3.43 3.19 43.72
N ILE A 280 2.71 4.25 43.32
CA ILE A 280 3.00 5.64 43.69
C ILE A 280 2.43 5.97 45.08
N GLU A 281 1.25 5.45 45.43
CA GLU A 281 0.68 5.63 46.79
C GLU A 281 1.42 4.81 47.86
N ALA A 282 2.20 3.80 47.48
CA ALA A 282 3.02 3.03 48.42
C ALA A 282 4.22 3.82 49.00
N ILE A 283 4.54 4.99 48.42
CA ILE A 283 5.56 5.93 48.91
C ILE A 283 4.93 7.11 49.65
N GLU A 284 3.64 7.39 49.45
CA GLU A 284 2.96 8.56 50.01
C GLU A 284 1.61 8.20 50.64
N LYS A 285 1.59 7.63 51.86
CA LYS A 285 0.42 7.77 52.75
C LYS A 285 0.79 8.00 54.21
N ALA A 286 0.58 9.24 54.65
CA ALA A 286 0.19 9.61 56.00
C ALA A 286 -1.09 10.51 55.96
N GLN A 287 -2.26 9.84 56.03
CA GLN A 287 -3.53 10.24 56.68
C GLN A 287 -4.38 11.46 56.21
N PRO A 288 -5.70 11.55 56.57
CA PRO A 288 -6.76 11.47 55.54
C PRO A 288 -7.91 12.52 55.64
N SER A 289 -8.87 12.34 54.71
CA SER A 289 -10.35 12.47 54.84
C SER A 289 -11.07 13.69 54.23
N GLY A 290 -12.21 13.38 53.60
CA GLY A 290 -13.22 14.33 53.13
C GLY A 290 -14.25 13.65 52.22
N GLU A 291 -15.39 13.24 52.80
CA GLU A 291 -16.54 12.64 52.10
C GLU A 291 -17.32 13.66 51.24
N ALA A 292 -17.95 13.21 50.15
CA ALA A 292 -19.18 13.80 49.62
C ALA A 292 -20.04 12.78 48.84
N LYS A 293 -21.35 12.83 49.08
CA LYS A 293 -22.41 11.96 48.52
C LYS A 293 -22.98 12.52 47.18
N PRO A 294 -23.65 11.68 46.36
CA PRO A 294 -23.97 11.97 44.96
C PRO A 294 -25.38 12.55 44.76
N THR A 295 -25.61 13.23 43.62
CA THR A 295 -26.99 13.43 43.13
C THR A 295 -27.14 13.40 41.60
N LYS A 296 -27.96 12.44 41.18
CA LYS A 296 -28.85 12.35 39.99
C LYS A 296 -28.32 12.02 38.59
N VAL A 297 -28.87 10.89 38.12
CA VAL A 297 -28.93 10.32 36.77
C VAL A 297 -29.99 11.06 35.94
N ILE A 298 -29.70 11.31 34.67
CA ILE A 298 -30.69 11.64 33.64
C ILE A 298 -30.58 10.57 32.55
N SER A 299 -31.71 9.94 32.22
CA SER A 299 -31.86 8.85 31.27
C SER A 299 -32.21 9.35 29.86
N ASP A 300 -31.84 8.54 28.87
CA ASP A 300 -32.10 8.72 27.45
C ASP A 300 -33.58 8.79 27.08
N ALA A 301 -33.94 9.74 26.22
CA ALA A 301 -35.04 9.60 25.29
C ALA A 301 -34.80 10.45 24.02
N ASP A 302 -35.03 9.79 22.89
CA ASP A 302 -35.37 10.34 21.58
C ASP A 302 -34.24 10.69 20.59
N THR A 303 -33.89 9.71 19.74
CA THR A 303 -33.46 9.99 18.36
C THR A 303 -34.35 9.19 17.38
N PRO A 304 -35.08 9.85 16.45
CA PRO A 304 -35.92 9.17 15.48
C PRO A 304 -35.11 8.62 14.29
N SER A 305 -35.60 7.51 13.77
CA SER A 305 -35.11 6.78 12.60
C SER A 305 -35.23 7.61 11.31
N GLY A 306 -34.10 8.15 10.85
CA GLY A 306 -33.92 8.69 9.50
C GLY A 306 -33.36 7.65 8.51
N PRO A 307 -33.36 7.94 7.19
CA PRO A 307 -32.89 7.02 6.16
C PRO A 307 -31.42 6.63 6.37
N GLY A 308 -31.06 5.41 5.98
CA GLY A 308 -29.78 4.78 6.28
C GLY A 308 -28.58 5.60 5.83
N LEU A 309 -27.50 5.58 6.64
CA LEU A 309 -26.25 6.30 6.36
C LEU A 309 -25.65 5.90 5.00
N ALA A 310 -25.89 4.65 4.56
CA ALA A 310 -25.47 4.12 3.26
C ALA A 310 -26.10 4.88 2.07
N ASP A 311 -27.41 5.16 2.12
CA ASP A 311 -28.12 5.89 1.05
C ASP A 311 -27.69 7.37 0.98
N GLN A 312 -27.30 7.94 2.13
CA GLN A 312 -26.78 9.31 2.21
C GLN A 312 -25.34 9.43 1.69
N LEU A 313 -24.58 8.33 1.68
CA LEU A 313 -23.20 8.27 1.20
C LEU A 313 -23.12 7.95 -0.30
N GLU A 314 -24.04 7.15 -0.82
CA GLU A 314 -24.22 7.01 -2.27
C GLU A 314 -24.52 8.39 -2.90
N ALA A 315 -25.28 9.23 -2.19
CA ALA A 315 -25.53 10.63 -2.55
C ALA A 315 -24.33 11.59 -2.36
N LEU A 316 -23.29 11.22 -1.60
CA LEU A 316 -22.03 11.97 -1.47
C LEU A 316 -20.97 11.52 -2.49
N ASN A 317 -21.04 10.26 -2.94
CA ASN A 317 -20.23 9.71 -4.04
C ASN A 317 -20.74 10.09 -5.43
N VAL A 318 -22.02 10.46 -5.54
CA VAL A 318 -22.43 11.39 -6.60
C VAL A 318 -22.01 12.78 -6.16
N THR A 319 -20.71 13.08 -6.28
CA THR A 319 -20.38 14.46 -6.60
C THR A 319 -21.26 14.82 -7.79
N LYS A 320 -22.16 15.80 -7.63
CA LYS A 320 -22.79 16.48 -8.77
C LYS A 320 -21.74 17.29 -9.56
N ASN A 321 -20.52 16.77 -9.65
CA ASN A 321 -19.45 17.27 -10.46
C ASN A 321 -19.17 16.22 -11.53
N PRO A 322 -19.77 16.35 -12.73
CA PRO A 322 -19.53 15.44 -13.85
C PRO A 322 -18.06 15.40 -14.33
N SER A 323 -17.15 16.17 -13.71
CA SER A 323 -15.70 16.13 -13.93
C SER A 323 -14.91 15.24 -12.97
N ALA A 324 -15.52 14.71 -11.89
CA ALA A 324 -14.80 13.91 -10.90
C ALA A 324 -14.42 12.53 -11.47
N GLN A 325 -13.15 12.15 -11.33
CA GLN A 325 -12.67 10.86 -11.82
C GLN A 325 -13.17 9.72 -10.93
N PRO A 326 -13.54 8.56 -11.48
CA PRO A 326 -13.95 7.43 -10.67
C PRO A 326 -12.75 6.92 -9.84
N SER A 327 -12.95 6.76 -8.54
CA SER A 327 -11.94 6.22 -7.63
C SER A 327 -11.72 4.71 -7.78
N ARG A 328 -12.60 4.04 -8.55
CA ARG A 328 -12.60 2.60 -8.78
C ARG A 328 -12.86 2.24 -10.25
N PHE A 329 -12.41 1.06 -10.63
CA PHE A 329 -12.65 0.39 -11.91
C PHE A 329 -13.34 -0.94 -11.60
N GLY A 330 -14.67 -1.00 -11.76
CA GLY A 330 -15.45 -2.10 -11.21
C GLY A 330 -15.27 -2.16 -9.69
N GLU A 331 -14.84 -3.30 -9.15
CA GLU A 331 -14.53 -3.45 -7.72
C GLU A 331 -13.11 -3.02 -7.32
N PHE A 332 -12.22 -2.83 -8.29
CA PHE A 332 -10.80 -2.53 -8.08
C PHE A 332 -10.53 -1.02 -7.93
N GLY A 333 -9.41 -0.65 -7.32
CA GLY A 333 -9.07 0.76 -7.07
C GLY A 333 -9.22 1.13 -5.59
N GLY A 334 -9.69 2.34 -5.34
CA GLY A 334 -9.89 2.89 -4.00
C GLY A 334 -8.62 3.49 -3.38
N GLN A 335 -8.74 3.88 -2.11
CA GLN A 335 -7.68 4.50 -1.32
C GLN A 335 -7.49 3.70 -0.02
N TYR A 336 -6.94 2.50 -0.15
CA TYR A 336 -6.70 1.61 0.98
C TYR A 336 -5.43 2.00 1.73
N VAL A 337 -5.41 3.21 2.28
CA VAL A 337 -4.22 3.83 2.86
C VAL A 337 -4.47 4.30 4.30
N PRO A 338 -3.40 4.42 5.09
CA PRO A 338 -3.45 5.14 6.36
C PRO A 338 -3.99 6.56 6.20
N GLU A 339 -4.75 6.99 7.20
CA GLU A 339 -5.40 8.30 7.21
C GLU A 339 -4.40 9.46 7.06
N SER A 340 -3.14 9.27 7.49
CA SER A 340 -2.05 10.25 7.31
C SER A 340 -1.67 10.52 5.85
N LEU A 341 -2.01 9.64 4.91
CA LEU A 341 -1.77 9.82 3.47
C LEU A 341 -2.90 10.59 2.76
N MET A 342 -4.04 10.81 3.41
CA MET A 342 -5.23 11.33 2.73
C MET A 342 -5.05 12.74 2.18
N ASP A 343 -4.39 13.65 2.89
CA ASP A 343 -4.10 14.99 2.37
C ASP A 343 -3.16 14.96 1.17
N CYS A 344 -2.17 14.06 1.18
CA CYS A 344 -1.24 13.88 0.07
C CYS A 344 -2.02 13.52 -1.20
N LEU A 345 -2.95 12.56 -1.09
CA LEU A 345 -3.79 12.11 -2.20
C LEU A 345 -4.79 13.17 -2.63
N ALA A 346 -5.41 13.88 -1.69
CA ALA A 346 -6.39 14.91 -1.99
C ALA A 346 -5.77 16.14 -2.67
N GLU A 347 -4.55 16.54 -2.27
CA GLU A 347 -3.81 17.61 -2.96
C GLU A 347 -3.40 17.16 -4.37
N LEU A 348 -2.90 15.93 -4.51
CA LEU A 348 -2.54 15.35 -5.80
C LEU A 348 -3.75 15.30 -6.74
N GLU A 349 -4.90 14.86 -6.26
CA GLU A 349 -6.15 14.77 -7.04
C GLU A 349 -6.58 16.15 -7.52
N ARG A 350 -6.67 17.13 -6.62
CA ARG A 350 -7.01 18.52 -7.00
C ARG A 350 -6.03 19.11 -8.01
N GLY A 351 -4.73 18.86 -7.80
CA GLY A 351 -3.67 19.31 -8.70
C GLY A 351 -3.78 18.68 -10.08
N PHE A 352 -4.04 17.38 -10.14
CA PHE A 352 -4.27 16.66 -11.37
C PHE A 352 -5.54 17.12 -12.08
N ASP A 353 -6.68 17.22 -11.39
CA ASP A 353 -7.94 17.64 -12.00
C ASP A 353 -7.83 19.06 -12.58
N THR A 354 -7.17 19.96 -11.86
CA THR A 354 -6.92 21.33 -12.35
C THR A 354 -6.03 21.32 -13.59
N ALA A 355 -4.96 20.52 -13.60
CA ALA A 355 -4.05 20.41 -14.74
C ALA A 355 -4.72 19.74 -15.95
N ASN A 356 -5.44 18.64 -15.73
CA ASN A 356 -6.08 17.85 -16.76
C ASN A 356 -7.16 18.63 -17.52
N ASN A 357 -7.89 19.51 -16.81
CA ASN A 357 -8.92 20.37 -17.38
C ASN A 357 -8.40 21.71 -17.95
N ASP A 358 -7.10 21.99 -17.85
CA ASP A 358 -6.48 23.23 -18.35
C ASP A 358 -5.79 22.99 -19.72
N PRO A 359 -6.28 23.59 -20.83
CA PRO A 359 -5.63 23.49 -22.13
C PRO A 359 -4.16 23.95 -22.14
N LYS A 360 -3.80 24.93 -21.29
CA LYS A 360 -2.41 25.43 -21.20
C LYS A 360 -1.46 24.40 -20.60
N PHE A 361 -1.95 23.52 -19.72
CA PHE A 361 -1.17 22.40 -19.22
C PHE A 361 -0.80 21.45 -20.36
N TRP A 362 -1.78 21.11 -21.18
CA TRP A 362 -1.57 20.21 -22.32
C TRP A 362 -0.70 20.84 -23.40
N GLU A 363 -0.81 22.15 -23.62
CA GLU A 363 0.11 22.91 -24.49
C GLU A 363 1.55 22.82 -23.95
N GLU A 364 1.76 23.08 -22.66
CA GLU A 364 3.08 22.95 -22.01
C GLU A 364 3.60 21.51 -22.11
N PHE A 365 2.80 20.50 -21.75
CA PHE A 365 3.19 19.09 -21.83
C PHE A 365 3.58 18.68 -23.25
N ARG A 366 2.80 19.08 -24.25
CA ARG A 366 3.07 18.79 -25.67
C ARG A 366 4.27 19.55 -26.21
N SER A 367 4.59 20.73 -25.66
CA SER A 367 5.80 21.48 -26.04
C SER A 367 7.10 20.71 -25.76
N PHE A 368 7.07 19.73 -24.86
CA PHE A 368 8.20 18.85 -24.55
C PHE A 368 8.23 17.57 -25.40
N TYR A 369 7.33 17.38 -26.36
CA TYR A 369 7.38 16.20 -27.26
C TYR A 369 8.72 16.06 -27.99
N PRO A 370 9.35 17.14 -28.53
CA PRO A 370 10.69 17.05 -29.10
C PRO A 370 11.76 16.61 -28.09
N TYR A 371 11.63 17.00 -26.82
CA TYR A 371 12.53 16.58 -25.75
C TYR A 371 12.36 15.10 -25.38
N MET A 372 11.11 14.60 -25.39
CA MET A 372 10.81 13.19 -25.14
C MET A 372 11.07 12.28 -26.35
N GLY A 373 11.16 12.83 -27.56
CA GLY A 373 11.25 12.07 -28.81
C GLY A 373 9.90 11.61 -29.36
N ARG A 374 8.83 12.42 -29.18
CA ARG A 374 7.47 12.11 -29.62
C ARG A 374 7.06 12.84 -30.91
N PRO A 375 6.16 12.25 -31.74
CA PRO A 375 5.58 10.91 -31.58
C PRO A 375 6.62 9.81 -31.78
N SER A 376 6.50 8.71 -31.03
CA SER A 376 7.41 7.57 -31.20
C SER A 376 7.05 6.82 -32.49
N SER A 377 8.05 6.22 -33.16
CA SER A 377 7.82 5.59 -34.46
C SER A 377 6.97 4.31 -34.35
N LEU A 378 6.24 4.02 -35.43
CA LEU A 378 5.51 2.79 -35.66
C LEU A 378 5.95 2.22 -37.00
N HIS A 379 6.36 0.95 -37.05
CA HIS A 379 6.74 0.28 -38.29
C HIS A 379 6.56 -1.23 -38.20
N ILE A 380 6.47 -1.88 -39.35
CA ILE A 380 6.43 -3.34 -39.44
C ILE A 380 7.81 -3.94 -39.15
N ALA A 381 7.84 -4.97 -38.31
CA ALA A 381 8.99 -5.85 -38.09
C ALA A 381 8.98 -6.94 -39.16
N GLN A 382 9.46 -6.61 -40.35
CA GLN A 382 9.31 -7.47 -41.54
C GLN A 382 9.98 -8.84 -41.34
N ARG A 383 11.23 -8.86 -40.85
CA ARG A 383 11.99 -10.11 -40.72
C ARG A 383 11.46 -10.99 -39.59
N LEU A 384 10.97 -10.38 -38.50
CA LEU A 384 10.29 -11.10 -37.42
C LEU A 384 8.95 -11.66 -37.91
N THR A 385 8.18 -10.88 -38.66
CA THR A 385 6.91 -11.33 -39.28
C THR A 385 7.16 -12.52 -40.20
N ASP A 386 8.17 -12.44 -41.07
CA ASP A 386 8.53 -13.52 -42.00
C ASP A 386 9.01 -14.77 -41.24
N HIS A 387 9.81 -14.59 -40.18
CA HIS A 387 10.28 -15.69 -39.32
C HIS A 387 9.12 -16.40 -38.62
N VAL A 388 8.14 -15.65 -38.13
CA VAL A 388 6.96 -16.20 -37.44
C VAL A 388 5.97 -16.83 -38.43
N GLY A 389 5.87 -16.29 -39.64
CA GLY A 389 5.01 -16.80 -40.72
C GLY A 389 3.51 -16.55 -40.54
N GLY A 390 3.12 -15.63 -39.64
CA GLY A 390 1.75 -15.35 -39.22
C GLY A 390 1.25 -13.95 -39.57
N ALA A 391 0.50 -13.33 -38.66
CA ALA A 391 0.06 -11.94 -38.75
C ALA A 391 1.24 -10.96 -38.82
N ASN A 392 1.00 -9.77 -39.39
CA ASN A 392 1.98 -8.69 -39.43
C ASN A 392 2.24 -8.16 -38.01
N ILE A 393 3.52 -8.07 -37.63
CA ILE A 393 3.94 -7.55 -36.33
C ILE A 393 4.45 -6.12 -36.51
N TRP A 394 3.76 -5.16 -35.89
CA TRP A 394 4.12 -3.75 -35.86
C TRP A 394 4.75 -3.39 -34.52
N LEU A 395 5.81 -2.58 -34.53
CA LEU A 395 6.52 -2.15 -33.31
C LEU A 395 6.19 -0.69 -33.01
N LYS A 396 5.55 -0.43 -31.87
CA LYS A 396 5.43 0.92 -31.29
C LYS A 396 6.67 1.21 -30.44
N ARG A 397 7.54 2.09 -30.92
CA ARG A 397 8.94 2.24 -30.47
C ARG A 397 9.15 3.17 -29.28
N GLU A 398 8.54 2.85 -28.14
CA GLU A 398 8.77 3.62 -26.89
C GLU A 398 10.21 3.45 -26.34
N ASP A 399 10.95 2.46 -26.83
CA ASP A 399 12.39 2.25 -26.59
C ASP A 399 13.28 3.41 -27.10
N LEU A 400 12.79 4.16 -28.09
CA LEU A 400 13.49 5.31 -28.68
C LEU A 400 13.23 6.64 -27.95
N ASN A 401 12.31 6.66 -27.00
CA ASN A 401 12.05 7.87 -26.22
C ASN A 401 13.33 8.31 -25.48
N HIS A 402 13.41 9.60 -25.15
CA HIS A 402 14.43 10.08 -24.24
C HIS A 402 14.39 9.27 -22.94
N THR A 403 15.55 8.99 -22.35
CA THR A 403 15.78 8.01 -21.26
C THR A 403 15.67 6.52 -21.64
N GLY A 404 15.00 6.18 -22.75
CA GLY A 404 14.97 4.83 -23.32
C GLY A 404 13.77 3.97 -22.95
N SER A 405 12.68 4.58 -22.48
CA SER A 405 11.43 3.86 -22.21
C SER A 405 10.21 4.78 -22.18
N HIS A 406 9.02 4.17 -22.13
CA HIS A 406 7.74 4.85 -21.90
C HIS A 406 7.66 5.64 -20.57
N LYS A 407 8.57 5.43 -19.60
CA LYS A 407 8.47 6.05 -18.27
C LYS A 407 8.57 7.57 -18.30
N ILE A 408 9.25 8.15 -19.30
CA ILE A 408 9.40 9.59 -19.44
C ILE A 408 8.07 10.33 -19.62
N ASN A 409 7.08 9.69 -20.26
CA ASN A 409 5.74 10.27 -20.49
C ASN A 409 5.09 10.65 -19.16
N ASN A 410 5.09 9.70 -18.22
CA ASN A 410 4.51 9.86 -16.89
C ASN A 410 5.34 10.80 -16.00
N ALA A 411 6.66 10.65 -15.99
CA ALA A 411 7.55 11.49 -15.19
C ALA A 411 7.41 12.97 -15.56
N LEU A 412 7.32 13.29 -16.86
CA LEU A 412 7.09 14.65 -17.33
C LEU A 412 5.71 15.17 -16.92
N GLY A 413 4.65 14.38 -17.07
CA GLY A 413 3.30 14.80 -16.70
C GLY A 413 3.20 15.16 -15.21
N GLN A 414 3.71 14.29 -14.35
CA GLN A 414 3.65 14.49 -12.90
C GLN A 414 4.56 15.61 -12.40
N ILE A 415 5.77 15.81 -12.97
CA ILE A 415 6.61 16.93 -12.54
C ILE A 415 5.98 18.29 -12.91
N LEU A 416 5.22 18.37 -14.01
CA LEU A 416 4.48 19.59 -14.36
C LEU A 416 3.33 19.84 -13.36
N ILE A 417 2.64 18.80 -12.89
CA ILE A 417 1.68 18.91 -11.77
C ILE A 417 2.41 19.42 -10.52
N ALA A 418 3.54 18.81 -10.15
CA ALA A 418 4.33 19.20 -8.97
C ALA A 418 4.72 20.68 -9.01
N ARG A 419 5.19 21.18 -10.17
CA ARG A 419 5.54 22.59 -10.36
C ARG A 419 4.33 23.51 -10.17
N ARG A 420 3.15 23.13 -10.68
CA ARG A 420 1.91 23.90 -10.52
C ARG A 420 1.39 23.91 -9.09
N LEU A 421 1.63 22.82 -8.35
CA LEU A 421 1.37 22.72 -6.90
C LEU A 421 2.42 23.45 -6.05
N GLY A 422 3.42 24.11 -6.67
CA GLY A 422 4.46 24.85 -5.95
C GLY A 422 5.49 23.98 -5.24
N LYS A 423 5.54 22.67 -5.54
CA LYS A 423 6.48 21.74 -4.91
C LYS A 423 7.90 22.01 -5.40
N THR A 424 8.88 21.77 -4.53
CA THR A 424 10.31 22.04 -4.80
C THR A 424 11.17 20.78 -4.76
N ARG A 425 10.62 19.69 -4.23
CA ARG A 425 11.27 18.39 -4.07
C ARG A 425 10.41 17.31 -4.70
N ILE A 426 11.07 16.35 -5.33
CA ILE A 426 10.47 15.16 -5.91
C ILE A 426 11.03 13.93 -5.21
N ILE A 427 10.15 13.00 -4.88
CA ILE A 427 10.50 11.65 -4.51
C ILE A 427 9.92 10.65 -5.52
N ALA A 428 10.57 9.50 -5.67
CA ALA A 428 10.10 8.39 -6.48
C ALA A 428 10.62 7.06 -5.93
N GLU A 429 10.01 5.94 -6.32
CA GLU A 429 10.54 4.59 -6.14
C GLU A 429 11.19 4.08 -7.43
N THR A 430 11.96 2.99 -7.38
CA THR A 430 12.30 2.23 -8.59
C THR A 430 12.76 0.80 -8.27
N GLY A 431 12.48 -0.13 -9.18
CA GLY A 431 13.07 -1.48 -9.23
C GLY A 431 14.19 -1.51 -10.27
N ALA A 432 13.88 -1.86 -11.52
CA ALA A 432 14.83 -1.88 -12.65
C ALA A 432 15.65 -0.58 -12.89
N GLY A 433 15.25 0.55 -12.31
CA GLY A 433 15.97 1.82 -12.38
C GLY A 433 15.47 2.78 -13.45
N GLN A 434 14.69 2.32 -14.43
CA GLN A 434 14.21 3.15 -15.54
C GLN A 434 13.28 4.29 -15.08
N HIS A 435 12.38 4.03 -14.14
CA HIS A 435 11.52 5.09 -13.57
C HIS A 435 12.34 6.11 -12.78
N GLY A 436 13.28 5.65 -11.97
CA GLY A 436 14.20 6.52 -11.24
C GLY A 436 15.04 7.40 -12.17
N VAL A 437 15.55 6.84 -13.28
CA VAL A 437 16.29 7.60 -14.31
C VAL A 437 15.38 8.62 -15.00
N ALA A 438 14.15 8.25 -15.38
CA ALA A 438 13.20 9.18 -15.98
C ALA A 438 12.85 10.34 -15.04
N THR A 439 12.62 10.03 -13.75
CA THR A 439 12.33 11.04 -12.72
C THR A 439 13.53 11.96 -12.47
N ALA A 440 14.72 11.40 -12.27
CA ALA A 440 15.95 12.17 -12.11
C ALA A 440 16.21 13.10 -13.32
N THR A 441 15.92 12.62 -14.53
CA THR A 441 16.09 13.37 -15.77
C THR A 441 15.19 14.60 -15.81
N VAL A 442 13.89 14.45 -15.52
CA VAL A 442 12.98 15.60 -15.50
C VAL A 442 13.28 16.54 -14.33
N CYS A 443 13.67 16.02 -13.16
CA CYS A 443 14.09 16.85 -12.03
C CYS A 443 15.30 17.73 -12.39
N ALA A 444 16.31 17.16 -13.05
CA ALA A 444 17.46 17.91 -13.54
C ALA A 444 17.05 19.00 -14.54
N LYS A 445 16.13 18.67 -15.46
CA LYS A 445 15.61 19.62 -16.46
C LYS A 445 14.88 20.82 -15.84
N PHE A 446 14.15 20.60 -14.75
CA PHE A 446 13.36 21.64 -14.07
C PHE A 446 14.03 22.23 -12.82
N GLY A 447 15.26 21.81 -12.49
CA GLY A 447 16.00 22.31 -11.33
C GLY A 447 15.38 21.92 -9.97
N MET A 448 14.75 20.74 -9.88
CA MET A 448 14.11 20.25 -8.67
C MET A 448 14.97 19.20 -7.96
N LYS A 449 14.96 19.19 -6.62
CA LYS A 449 15.66 18.16 -5.84
C LYS A 449 14.97 16.81 -6.07
N CYS A 450 15.75 15.75 -6.26
CA CYS A 450 15.24 14.41 -6.52
C CYS A 450 15.84 13.39 -5.54
N THR A 451 14.97 12.63 -4.87
CA THR A 451 15.35 11.48 -4.05
C THR A 451 14.61 10.24 -4.57
N VAL A 452 15.35 9.21 -4.95
CA VAL A 452 14.81 7.94 -5.44
C VAL A 452 15.04 6.85 -4.41
N PHE A 453 13.97 6.19 -3.97
CA PHE A 453 14.02 4.99 -3.14
C PHE A 453 14.14 3.75 -4.01
N MET A 454 15.04 2.86 -3.66
CA MET A 454 15.32 1.64 -4.43
C MET A 454 15.68 0.52 -3.47
N GLY A 455 15.11 -0.67 -3.67
CA GLY A 455 15.43 -1.83 -2.84
C GLY A 455 16.93 -2.14 -2.89
N ALA A 456 17.55 -2.50 -1.76
CA ALA A 456 19.00 -2.74 -1.71
C ALA A 456 19.45 -3.87 -2.67
N GLU A 457 18.60 -4.88 -2.90
CA GLU A 457 18.88 -5.94 -3.87
C GLU A 457 18.79 -5.41 -5.32
N ASP A 458 17.84 -4.51 -5.60
CA ASP A 458 17.74 -3.85 -6.91
C ASP A 458 18.92 -2.90 -7.16
N VAL A 459 19.38 -2.16 -6.13
CA VAL A 459 20.61 -1.33 -6.21
C VAL A 459 21.81 -2.18 -6.64
N ARG A 460 21.93 -3.39 -6.09
CA ARG A 460 23.00 -4.34 -6.43
C ARG A 460 22.88 -4.83 -7.88
N ARG A 461 21.67 -5.21 -8.31
CA ARG A 461 21.42 -5.77 -9.66
C ARG A 461 21.48 -4.72 -10.77
N GLN A 462 21.14 -3.46 -10.48
CA GLN A 462 20.94 -2.40 -11.48
C GLN A 462 21.92 -1.22 -11.31
N GLY A 463 23.19 -1.53 -11.00
CA GLY A 463 24.21 -0.54 -10.67
C GLY A 463 24.40 0.57 -11.72
N LEU A 464 24.21 0.26 -13.02
CA LEU A 464 24.33 1.26 -14.09
C LEU A 464 23.24 2.33 -14.01
N ASN A 465 21.99 1.95 -13.68
CA ASN A 465 20.91 2.92 -13.54
C ASN A 465 21.05 3.72 -12.23
N VAL A 466 21.57 3.13 -11.16
CA VAL A 466 21.96 3.87 -9.94
C VAL A 466 22.99 4.95 -10.26
N PHE A 467 24.02 4.61 -11.04
CA PHE A 467 25.02 5.57 -11.48
C PHE A 467 24.41 6.68 -12.36
N ARG A 468 23.54 6.34 -13.31
CA ARG A 468 22.83 7.32 -14.15
C ARG A 468 21.99 8.30 -13.32
N MET A 469 21.25 7.83 -12.32
CA MET A 469 20.48 8.70 -11.42
C MET A 469 21.38 9.68 -10.66
N LYS A 470 22.50 9.20 -10.11
CA LYS A 470 23.48 10.06 -9.42
C LYS A 470 24.14 11.07 -10.35
N LEU A 471 24.46 10.66 -11.59
CA LEU A 471 24.99 11.56 -12.62
C LEU A 471 24.02 12.70 -12.95
N LEU A 472 22.71 12.44 -12.89
CA LEU A 472 21.65 13.44 -13.07
C LEU A 472 21.39 14.30 -11.82
N GLY A 473 22.14 14.10 -10.73
CA GLY A 473 22.02 14.87 -9.49
C GLY A 473 20.97 14.36 -8.50
N ALA A 474 20.38 13.18 -8.75
CA ALA A 474 19.45 12.57 -7.80
C ALA A 474 20.19 11.86 -6.65
N SER A 475 19.60 11.91 -5.46
CA SER A 475 19.99 11.04 -4.34
C SER A 475 19.31 9.69 -4.49
N VAL A 476 20.02 8.59 -4.22
CA VAL A 476 19.47 7.23 -4.26
C VAL A 476 19.55 6.64 -2.86
N VAL A 477 18.40 6.27 -2.29
CA VAL A 477 18.27 5.68 -0.96
C VAL A 477 18.03 4.18 -1.11
N ALA A 478 18.98 3.37 -0.63
CA ALA A 478 18.84 1.92 -0.60
C ALA A 478 17.93 1.50 0.55
N VAL A 479 16.86 0.77 0.24
CA VAL A 479 15.88 0.27 1.23
C VAL A 479 16.29 -1.13 1.67
N GLU A 480 16.65 -1.25 2.96
CA GLU A 480 17.13 -2.49 3.59
C GLU A 480 16.02 -3.29 4.29
N ALA A 481 14.85 -2.67 4.48
CA ALA A 481 13.69 -3.30 5.11
C ALA A 481 13.02 -4.32 4.17
N GLY A 482 12.38 -5.33 4.76
CA GLY A 482 11.58 -6.32 4.04
C GLY A 482 12.40 -7.14 3.03
N SER A 483 11.85 -7.32 1.84
CA SER A 483 12.47 -8.11 0.75
C SER A 483 13.61 -7.37 0.04
N ARG A 484 13.79 -6.07 0.31
CA ARG A 484 14.78 -5.18 -0.30
C ARG A 484 14.59 -5.05 -1.81
N THR A 485 13.34 -5.06 -2.27
CA THR A 485 12.95 -4.93 -3.69
C THR A 485 12.08 -3.69 -3.93
N LEU A 486 11.56 -3.55 -5.16
CA LEU A 486 10.59 -2.52 -5.54
C LEU A 486 9.42 -2.37 -4.56
N ARG A 487 8.92 -3.49 -3.98
CA ARG A 487 7.81 -3.43 -3.02
C ARG A 487 8.16 -2.54 -1.83
N ASP A 488 9.31 -2.79 -1.20
CA ASP A 488 9.72 -2.05 -0.01
C ASP A 488 10.09 -0.60 -0.36
N ALA A 489 10.57 -0.34 -1.58
CA ALA A 489 10.83 1.01 -2.08
C ALA A 489 9.56 1.87 -2.24
N VAL A 490 8.43 1.28 -2.70
CA VAL A 490 7.13 1.97 -2.76
C VAL A 490 6.70 2.38 -1.35
N ASN A 491 6.80 1.48 -0.39
CA ASN A 491 6.43 1.75 1.00
C ASN A 491 7.24 2.89 1.60
N GLU A 492 8.56 2.89 1.43
CA GLU A 492 9.41 3.99 1.92
C GLU A 492 9.10 5.32 1.22
N ALA A 493 8.81 5.31 -0.08
CA ALA A 493 8.42 6.52 -0.80
C ALA A 493 7.09 7.11 -0.30
N LEU A 494 6.07 6.26 -0.09
CA LEU A 494 4.79 6.68 0.49
C LEU A 494 4.98 7.29 1.89
N ARG A 495 5.79 6.65 2.75
CA ARG A 495 6.08 7.16 4.10
C ARG A 495 6.82 8.49 4.07
N ALA A 496 7.81 8.62 3.19
CA ALA A 496 8.55 9.86 3.02
C ALA A 496 7.67 11.01 2.52
N TRP A 497 6.65 10.70 1.71
CA TRP A 497 5.73 11.71 1.20
C TRP A 497 4.94 12.40 2.31
N VAL A 498 4.45 11.64 3.29
CA VAL A 498 3.66 12.15 4.42
C VAL A 498 4.45 13.15 5.26
N VAL A 499 5.75 12.97 5.39
CA VAL A 499 6.60 13.77 6.32
C VAL A 499 6.82 15.19 5.82
N GLU A 500 6.98 15.40 4.51
CA GLU A 500 7.31 16.70 3.92
C GLU A 500 6.31 17.15 2.84
N LEU A 501 5.01 16.90 3.04
CA LEU A 501 3.95 17.16 2.05
C LEU A 501 4.02 18.57 1.44
N ASP A 502 4.21 19.61 2.25
CA ASP A 502 4.22 21.00 1.77
C ASP A 502 5.23 21.25 0.64
N THR A 503 6.37 20.57 0.67
CA THR A 503 7.48 20.82 -0.27
C THR A 503 7.71 19.68 -1.27
N THR A 504 7.17 18.50 -1.00
CA THR A 504 7.51 17.25 -1.70
C THR A 504 6.33 16.70 -2.50
N HIS A 505 6.61 16.27 -3.73
CA HIS A 505 5.69 15.51 -4.57
C HIS A 505 6.23 14.10 -4.83
N TYR A 506 5.36 13.10 -4.74
CA TYR A 506 5.69 11.72 -5.07
C TYR A 506 5.30 11.41 -6.53
N ILE A 507 6.30 11.11 -7.37
CA ILE A 507 6.08 10.60 -8.73
C ILE A 507 6.10 9.07 -8.69
N ILE A 508 4.91 8.48 -8.72
CA ILE A 508 4.75 7.02 -8.83
C ILE A 508 5.15 6.52 -10.22
N GLY A 509 5.76 5.34 -10.28
CA GLY A 509 6.35 4.79 -11.51
C GLY A 509 5.44 3.96 -12.38
N SER A 510 4.29 3.52 -11.86
CA SER A 510 3.34 2.69 -12.62
C SER A 510 1.89 3.02 -12.27
N ALA A 511 0.94 2.49 -13.04
CA ALA A 511 -0.50 2.64 -12.83
C ALA A 511 -1.01 1.78 -11.65
N ILE A 512 -0.29 1.84 -10.54
CA ILE A 512 -0.55 1.17 -9.26
C ILE A 512 -0.83 2.24 -8.21
N GLY A 513 -1.00 1.83 -6.96
CA GLY A 513 -1.20 2.77 -5.85
C GLY A 513 -2.65 3.23 -5.71
N PRO A 514 -2.96 3.95 -4.61
CA PRO A 514 -4.29 4.47 -4.35
C PRO A 514 -4.71 5.47 -5.43
N HIS A 515 -6.02 5.65 -5.61
CA HIS A 515 -6.55 6.80 -6.35
C HIS A 515 -5.94 8.11 -5.81
N PRO A 516 -5.48 9.05 -6.66
CA PRO A 516 -5.67 9.13 -8.12
C PRO A 516 -4.55 8.54 -9.00
N PHE A 517 -3.54 7.89 -8.43
CA PHE A 517 -2.34 7.48 -9.17
C PHE A 517 -2.61 6.64 -10.43
N PRO A 518 -3.44 5.57 -10.41
CA PRO A 518 -3.72 4.78 -11.60
C PRO A 518 -4.25 5.63 -12.77
N THR A 519 -5.19 6.53 -12.47
CA THR A 519 -5.80 7.45 -13.45
C THR A 519 -4.80 8.45 -14.01
N ILE A 520 -3.94 9.03 -13.16
CA ILE A 520 -2.88 9.97 -13.57
C ILE A 520 -1.92 9.28 -14.54
N VAL A 521 -1.39 8.13 -14.14
CA VAL A 521 -0.38 7.41 -14.93
C VAL A 521 -0.96 6.96 -16.27
N ARG A 522 -2.17 6.39 -16.27
CA ARG A 522 -2.89 6.03 -17.50
C ARG A 522 -3.05 7.22 -18.42
N THR A 523 -3.45 8.38 -17.88
CA THR A 523 -3.68 9.60 -18.66
C THR A 523 -2.43 10.03 -19.40
N PHE A 524 -1.27 10.08 -18.71
CA PHE A 524 -0.01 10.45 -19.35
C PHE A 524 0.56 9.37 -20.28
N GLN A 525 0.25 8.10 -20.03
CA GLN A 525 0.68 7.00 -20.89
C GLN A 525 -0.23 6.78 -22.10
N SER A 526 -1.47 7.30 -22.09
CA SER A 526 -2.46 7.12 -23.18
C SER A 526 -1.99 7.69 -24.52
N VAL A 527 -0.97 8.56 -24.51
CA VAL A 527 -0.29 9.03 -25.72
C VAL A 527 0.23 7.86 -26.59
N ILE A 528 0.60 6.73 -25.99
CA ILE A 528 1.08 5.54 -26.70
C ILE A 528 0.00 4.98 -27.62
N GLY A 529 -1.18 4.67 -27.07
CA GLY A 529 -2.30 4.14 -27.84
C GLY A 529 -2.92 5.17 -28.78
N ASN A 530 -2.96 6.45 -28.39
CA ASN A 530 -3.47 7.53 -29.24
C ASN A 530 -2.64 7.68 -30.52
N GLU A 531 -1.31 7.78 -30.38
CA GLU A 531 -0.41 7.81 -31.53
C GLU A 531 -0.51 6.52 -32.36
N THR A 532 -0.63 5.36 -31.70
CA THR A 532 -0.80 4.08 -32.41
C THR A 532 -2.06 4.08 -33.28
N LYS A 533 -3.19 4.59 -32.78
CA LYS A 533 -4.43 4.72 -33.56
C LYS A 533 -4.25 5.63 -34.78
N GLU A 534 -3.65 6.80 -34.57
CA GLU A 534 -3.41 7.77 -35.64
C GLU A 534 -2.46 7.20 -36.71
N GLN A 535 -1.37 6.56 -36.28
CA GLN A 535 -0.37 5.97 -37.15
C GLN A 535 -0.92 4.76 -37.92
N MET A 536 -1.65 3.85 -37.28
CA MET A 536 -2.29 2.70 -37.97
C MET A 536 -3.33 3.15 -38.99
N LYS A 537 -4.11 4.19 -38.66
CA LYS A 537 -5.05 4.78 -39.61
C LYS A 537 -4.34 5.44 -40.80
N ALA A 538 -3.19 6.07 -40.57
CA ALA A 538 -2.40 6.67 -41.64
C ALA A 538 -1.75 5.61 -42.56
N GLU A 539 -1.22 4.53 -41.98
CA GLU A 539 -0.52 3.46 -42.73
C GLU A 539 -1.48 2.52 -43.46
N LEU A 540 -2.58 2.10 -42.82
CA LEU A 540 -3.46 1.03 -43.32
C LEU A 540 -4.92 1.45 -43.49
N GLY A 541 -5.32 2.65 -43.06
CA GLY A 541 -6.72 3.09 -43.11
C GLY A 541 -7.65 2.37 -42.12
N LYS A 542 -7.12 1.51 -41.24
CA LYS A 542 -7.87 0.71 -40.25
C LYS A 542 -7.17 0.66 -38.89
N LEU A 543 -7.90 0.22 -37.87
CA LEU A 543 -7.33 -0.14 -36.56
C LEU A 543 -6.60 -1.49 -36.65
N PRO A 544 -5.63 -1.78 -35.76
CA PRO A 544 -5.03 -3.11 -35.66
C PRO A 544 -6.06 -4.14 -35.17
N ASP A 545 -5.81 -5.41 -35.47
CA ASP A 545 -6.63 -6.53 -34.98
C ASP A 545 -6.32 -6.87 -33.51
N ALA A 546 -5.10 -6.57 -33.06
CA ALA A 546 -4.69 -6.72 -31.68
C ALA A 546 -3.60 -5.72 -31.27
N VAL A 547 -3.54 -5.40 -29.97
CA VAL A 547 -2.42 -4.71 -29.34
C VAL A 547 -1.86 -5.54 -28.19
N VAL A 548 -0.53 -5.61 -28.10
CA VAL A 548 0.21 -6.46 -27.15
C VAL A 548 1.16 -5.61 -26.32
N ALA A 549 1.21 -5.84 -25.01
CA ALA A 549 2.10 -5.11 -24.09
C ALA A 549 2.53 -6.00 -22.90
N CYS A 550 3.72 -5.75 -22.34
CA CYS A 550 4.16 -6.46 -21.14
C CYS A 550 3.51 -5.87 -19.89
N VAL A 551 3.25 -6.70 -18.89
CA VAL A 551 2.52 -6.33 -17.67
C VAL A 551 3.35 -6.66 -16.44
N GLY A 552 3.90 -5.61 -15.82
CA GLY A 552 4.33 -5.60 -14.42
C GLY A 552 3.27 -4.85 -13.62
N GLY A 553 3.60 -3.67 -13.09
CA GLY A 553 2.59 -2.75 -12.55
C GLY A 553 1.59 -2.18 -13.59
N GLY A 554 1.85 -2.35 -14.89
CA GLY A 554 0.86 -2.11 -15.95
C GLY A 554 0.89 -0.78 -16.71
N SER A 555 1.76 0.19 -16.39
CA SER A 555 1.70 1.54 -17.00
C SER A 555 1.78 1.60 -18.53
N ASN A 556 2.66 0.82 -19.15
CA ASN A 556 2.79 0.77 -20.61
C ASN A 556 1.58 0.08 -21.26
N ALA A 557 1.05 -0.95 -20.61
CA ALA A 557 -0.10 -1.71 -21.08
C ALA A 557 -1.36 -0.84 -21.04
N VAL A 558 -1.68 -0.19 -19.90
CA VAL A 558 -2.83 0.73 -19.85
C VAL A 558 -2.68 1.89 -20.83
N GLY A 559 -1.46 2.43 -21.02
CA GLY A 559 -1.21 3.48 -21.99
C GLY A 559 -1.45 3.06 -23.45
N MET A 560 -1.16 1.81 -23.78
CA MET A 560 -1.48 1.23 -25.09
C MET A 560 -2.97 0.91 -25.19
N PHE A 561 -3.55 0.26 -24.19
CA PHE A 561 -4.88 -0.34 -24.24
C PHE A 561 -6.02 0.66 -24.08
N TYR A 562 -5.88 1.65 -23.20
CA TYR A 562 -6.96 2.56 -22.82
C TYR A 562 -7.61 3.27 -24.01
N PRO A 563 -6.84 3.78 -25.01
CA PRO A 563 -7.46 4.35 -26.21
C PRO A 563 -8.34 3.36 -26.96
N PHE A 564 -8.04 2.05 -26.95
CA PHE A 564 -8.80 0.99 -27.62
C PHE A 564 -9.89 0.34 -26.75
N GLN A 565 -10.08 0.79 -25.51
CA GLN A 565 -10.99 0.11 -24.56
C GLN A 565 -12.43 -0.06 -25.10
N ASN A 566 -12.90 0.89 -25.91
CA ASN A 566 -14.24 0.89 -26.50
C ASN A 566 -14.29 0.33 -27.92
N ASP A 567 -13.17 -0.21 -28.43
CA ASP A 567 -13.09 -0.84 -29.76
C ASP A 567 -13.07 -2.37 -29.59
N PRO A 568 -14.23 -3.05 -29.55
CA PRO A 568 -14.29 -4.49 -29.32
C PRO A 568 -13.66 -5.32 -30.45
N SER A 569 -13.45 -4.71 -31.62
CA SER A 569 -12.72 -5.32 -32.72
C SER A 569 -11.22 -5.47 -32.45
N VAL A 570 -10.67 -4.73 -31.48
CA VAL A 570 -9.25 -4.77 -31.14
C VAL A 570 -9.04 -5.61 -29.89
N LYS A 571 -8.31 -6.72 -30.05
CA LYS A 571 -7.92 -7.58 -28.92
C LYS A 571 -6.84 -6.89 -28.08
N LEU A 572 -7.01 -6.89 -26.76
CA LEU A 572 -6.01 -6.36 -25.81
C LEU A 572 -5.32 -7.54 -25.14
N VAL A 573 -4.01 -7.67 -25.32
CA VAL A 573 -3.26 -8.82 -24.81
C VAL A 573 -2.09 -8.36 -23.94
N GLY A 574 -2.19 -8.62 -22.65
CA GLY A 574 -1.11 -8.41 -21.68
C GLY A 574 -0.22 -9.64 -21.55
N VAL A 575 1.09 -9.45 -21.42
CA VAL A 575 2.05 -10.54 -21.18
C VAL A 575 2.77 -10.33 -19.86
N GLU A 576 2.55 -11.24 -18.91
CA GLU A 576 3.14 -11.20 -17.57
C GLU A 576 4.40 -12.07 -17.48
N ALA A 577 5.21 -11.85 -16.43
CA ALA A 577 6.40 -12.64 -16.16
C ALA A 577 6.06 -13.93 -15.39
N ALA A 578 6.21 -15.08 -16.03
CA ALA A 578 6.02 -16.38 -15.40
C ALA A 578 7.26 -16.85 -14.62
N GLY A 579 8.39 -16.13 -14.63
CA GLY A 579 9.60 -16.52 -13.89
C GLY A 579 10.09 -17.91 -14.29
N ASP A 580 10.15 -18.84 -13.32
CA ASP A 580 10.47 -20.26 -13.58
C ASP A 580 9.25 -21.09 -14.04
N GLY A 581 8.05 -20.50 -14.02
CA GLY A 581 6.76 -21.06 -14.41
C GLY A 581 5.66 -20.68 -13.42
N VAL A 582 4.42 -20.47 -13.89
CA VAL A 582 3.28 -20.06 -13.03
C VAL A 582 3.00 -21.09 -11.92
N ASP A 583 3.15 -22.38 -12.20
CA ASP A 583 2.88 -23.44 -11.22
C ASP A 583 4.00 -23.62 -10.17
N THR A 584 5.11 -22.88 -10.27
CA THR A 584 6.28 -23.05 -9.40
C THR A 584 6.25 -22.19 -8.14
N GLY A 585 5.34 -21.22 -8.07
CA GLY A 585 5.36 -20.16 -7.04
C GLY A 585 6.52 -19.17 -7.18
N ARG A 586 7.40 -19.33 -8.17
CA ARG A 586 8.52 -18.42 -8.48
C ARG A 586 8.24 -17.68 -9.78
N HIS A 587 7.28 -16.76 -9.72
CA HIS A 587 6.82 -15.95 -10.84
C HIS A 587 6.32 -14.58 -10.39
N SER A 588 6.02 -13.70 -11.35
CA SER A 588 5.37 -12.39 -11.14
C SER A 588 4.10 -12.24 -11.99
N ALA A 589 3.51 -13.36 -12.42
CA ALA A 589 2.28 -13.42 -13.22
C ALA A 589 1.02 -13.22 -12.37
N THR A 590 0.77 -11.98 -11.97
CA THR A 590 -0.24 -11.58 -10.98
C THR A 590 -1.68 -11.82 -11.43
N LEU A 591 -2.03 -11.52 -12.68
CA LEU A 591 -3.37 -11.74 -13.23
C LEU A 591 -3.60 -13.20 -13.58
N SER A 592 -2.53 -13.94 -13.93
CA SER A 592 -2.61 -15.35 -14.29
C SER A 592 -2.65 -16.29 -13.07
N GLY A 593 -1.92 -15.97 -11.99
CA GLY A 593 -1.76 -16.83 -10.81
C GLY A 593 -2.15 -16.18 -9.47
N GLY A 594 -2.59 -14.92 -9.47
CA GLY A 594 -2.95 -14.20 -8.25
C GLY A 594 -4.43 -14.29 -7.88
N SER A 595 -4.79 -13.54 -6.84
CA SER A 595 -6.16 -13.41 -6.35
C SER A 595 -6.44 -11.98 -5.91
N HIS A 596 -7.70 -11.63 -5.71
CA HIS A 596 -8.08 -10.29 -5.23
C HIS A 596 -7.47 -10.01 -3.85
N GLY A 597 -6.90 -8.82 -3.69
CA GLY A 597 -6.30 -8.36 -2.44
C GLY A 597 -6.04 -6.87 -2.44
N VAL A 598 -5.39 -6.40 -1.38
CA VAL A 598 -4.95 -5.01 -1.19
C VAL A 598 -3.44 -4.99 -1.03
N LEU A 599 -2.79 -4.16 -1.84
CA LEU A 599 -1.34 -3.93 -1.81
C LEU A 599 -1.08 -2.46 -2.16
N HIS A 600 -0.16 -1.80 -1.44
CA HIS A 600 0.26 -0.43 -1.73
C HIS A 600 -0.89 0.57 -1.91
N GLY A 601 -1.94 0.49 -1.10
CA GLY A 601 -3.00 1.49 -1.15
C GLY A 601 -4.18 1.18 -2.07
N VAL A 602 -4.20 0.03 -2.75
CA VAL A 602 -5.19 -0.24 -3.80
C VAL A 602 -5.70 -1.68 -3.76
N ARG A 603 -7.01 -1.85 -3.97
CA ARG A 603 -7.61 -3.17 -4.19
C ARG A 603 -7.40 -3.61 -5.65
N THR A 604 -6.76 -4.75 -5.84
CA THR A 604 -6.35 -5.26 -7.16
C THR A 604 -6.08 -6.78 -7.11
N TYR A 605 -5.63 -7.39 -8.21
CA TYR A 605 -5.03 -8.72 -8.17
C TYR A 605 -3.63 -8.65 -7.54
N VAL A 606 -3.34 -9.59 -6.66
CA VAL A 606 -2.05 -9.73 -5.99
C VAL A 606 -1.62 -11.20 -5.91
N LEU A 607 -0.32 -11.44 -5.91
CA LEU A 607 0.30 -12.70 -5.53
C LEU A 607 0.39 -12.77 -4.01
N GLN A 608 -0.35 -13.70 -3.41
CA GLN A 608 -0.46 -13.85 -1.96
C GLN A 608 -0.73 -15.30 -1.57
N ASN A 609 -0.37 -15.65 -0.35
CA ASN A 609 -0.67 -16.97 0.21
C ASN A 609 -2.12 -17.06 0.75
N GLU A 610 -2.48 -18.22 1.29
CA GLU A 610 -3.82 -18.47 1.86
C GLU A 610 -4.15 -17.61 3.11
N HIS A 611 -3.15 -17.00 3.74
CA HIS A 611 -3.31 -16.13 4.91
C HIS A 611 -3.33 -14.64 4.56
N GLY A 612 -3.33 -14.30 3.28
CA GLY A 612 -3.34 -12.93 2.79
C GLY A 612 -2.01 -12.22 2.95
N GLN A 613 -0.91 -12.97 3.09
CA GLN A 613 0.44 -12.41 3.07
C GLN A 613 0.93 -12.33 1.63
N ILE A 614 1.52 -11.20 1.27
CA ILE A 614 2.02 -10.94 -0.08
C ILE A 614 3.21 -11.84 -0.35
N ALA A 615 3.14 -12.59 -1.45
CA ALA A 615 4.18 -13.53 -1.84
C ALA A 615 5.42 -12.79 -2.36
N GLU A 616 6.58 -13.42 -2.20
CA GLU A 616 7.77 -13.03 -2.96
C GLU A 616 7.58 -13.40 -4.43
N THR A 617 8.17 -12.61 -5.32
CA THR A 617 8.04 -12.79 -6.75
C THR A 617 9.38 -13.12 -7.41
N HIS A 618 9.32 -13.57 -8.66
CA HIS A 618 10.51 -13.86 -9.42
C HIS A 618 10.31 -13.59 -10.91
N SER A 619 11.23 -12.84 -11.49
CA SER A 619 11.41 -12.72 -12.93
C SER A 619 12.87 -12.38 -13.24
N ILE A 620 13.36 -12.81 -14.40
CA ILE A 620 14.58 -12.27 -14.99
C ILE A 620 14.48 -10.76 -15.23
N SER A 621 13.27 -10.22 -15.42
CA SER A 621 13.04 -8.80 -15.64
C SER A 621 12.67 -8.07 -14.34
N ALA A 622 13.59 -7.25 -13.82
CA ALA A 622 13.34 -6.45 -12.63
C ALA A 622 12.16 -5.45 -12.76
N GLY A 623 11.75 -5.08 -13.98
CA GLY A 623 10.60 -4.20 -14.20
C GLY A 623 9.25 -4.91 -14.19
N LEU A 624 9.23 -6.24 -14.28
CA LEU A 624 8.03 -7.07 -14.15
C LEU A 624 7.97 -7.79 -12.79
N ASP A 625 9.05 -7.74 -12.00
CA ASP A 625 9.15 -8.38 -10.68
C ASP A 625 8.36 -7.61 -9.60
N TYR A 626 7.03 -7.73 -9.64
CA TYR A 626 6.11 -7.03 -8.75
C TYR A 626 4.89 -7.90 -8.42
N PRO A 627 4.49 -8.05 -7.14
CA PRO A 627 3.40 -8.94 -6.72
C PRO A 627 1.98 -8.39 -6.96
N GLY A 628 1.85 -7.18 -7.49
CA GLY A 628 0.56 -6.56 -7.78
C GLY A 628 0.40 -6.21 -9.25
N VAL A 629 -0.72 -5.56 -9.58
CA VAL A 629 -0.97 -5.02 -10.92
C VAL A 629 -1.91 -3.82 -10.82
N GLY A 630 -1.93 -2.95 -11.84
CA GLY A 630 -2.82 -1.80 -11.86
C GLY A 630 -4.31 -2.20 -11.86
N PRO A 631 -5.18 -1.50 -11.09
CA PRO A 631 -6.57 -1.89 -10.90
C PRO A 631 -7.42 -1.86 -12.18
N GLU A 632 -7.08 -1.02 -13.16
CA GLU A 632 -7.78 -0.98 -14.44
C GLU A 632 -7.51 -2.24 -15.29
N LEU A 633 -6.30 -2.82 -15.20
CA LEU A 633 -6.00 -4.11 -15.83
C LEU A 633 -6.74 -5.27 -15.15
N SER A 634 -6.82 -5.24 -13.80
CA SER A 634 -7.65 -6.17 -13.02
C SER A 634 -9.11 -6.15 -13.47
N ASN A 635 -9.66 -4.95 -13.64
CA ASN A 635 -11.02 -4.78 -14.15
C ASN A 635 -11.19 -5.31 -15.58
N TRP A 636 -10.23 -5.04 -16.48
CA TRP A 636 -10.30 -5.59 -17.85
C TRP A 636 -10.11 -7.09 -17.93
N LYS A 637 -9.41 -7.71 -16.97
CA LYS A 637 -9.40 -9.16 -16.83
C LYS A 637 -10.78 -9.68 -16.45
N ASP A 638 -11.38 -9.15 -15.39
CA ASP A 638 -12.63 -9.70 -14.84
C ASP A 638 -13.86 -9.38 -15.69
N SER A 639 -13.78 -8.34 -16.53
CA SER A 639 -14.78 -8.02 -17.55
C SER A 639 -14.53 -8.70 -18.91
N ASP A 640 -13.51 -9.55 -19.02
CA ASP A 640 -13.06 -10.19 -20.26
C ASP A 640 -12.69 -9.21 -21.40
N ARG A 641 -12.46 -7.93 -21.07
CA ARG A 641 -12.06 -6.92 -22.07
C ARG A 641 -10.62 -7.12 -22.54
N ALA A 642 -9.74 -7.59 -21.67
CA ALA A 642 -8.34 -7.90 -21.99
C ALA A 642 -7.99 -9.33 -21.58
N THR A 643 -7.16 -9.98 -22.38
CA THR A 643 -6.62 -11.31 -22.08
C THR A 643 -5.19 -11.19 -21.59
N PHE A 644 -4.82 -12.01 -20.61
CA PHE A 644 -3.48 -12.03 -20.04
C PHE A 644 -2.87 -13.41 -20.21
N ILE A 645 -1.65 -13.45 -20.73
CA ILE A 645 -0.83 -14.66 -20.84
C ILE A 645 0.47 -14.45 -20.08
N ALA A 646 1.17 -15.53 -19.74
CA ALA A 646 2.43 -15.46 -19.00
C ALA A 646 3.57 -16.06 -19.84
N ALA A 647 4.74 -15.45 -19.78
CA ALA A 647 5.96 -15.93 -20.42
C ALA A 647 7.04 -16.19 -19.37
N ASP A 648 7.62 -17.39 -19.36
CA ASP A 648 8.72 -17.73 -18.45
C ASP A 648 10.05 -17.05 -18.88
N ASP A 649 11.05 -17.10 -18.01
CA ASP A 649 12.33 -16.43 -18.24
C ASP A 649 13.04 -16.94 -19.51
N SER A 650 12.87 -18.23 -19.86
CA SER A 650 13.46 -18.81 -21.07
C SER A 650 12.75 -18.27 -22.31
N GLN A 651 11.43 -18.19 -22.26
CA GLN A 651 10.57 -17.62 -23.30
C GLN A 651 10.82 -16.12 -23.49
N ALA A 652 11.07 -15.39 -22.41
CA ALA A 652 11.49 -13.99 -22.49
C ALA A 652 12.85 -13.85 -23.21
N LEU A 653 13.82 -14.72 -22.94
CA LEU A 653 15.09 -14.74 -23.68
C LEU A 653 14.92 -15.13 -25.15
N ASP A 654 13.97 -16.00 -25.48
CA ASP A 654 13.59 -16.27 -26.86
C ASP A 654 13.07 -15.00 -27.57
N GLY A 655 12.20 -14.23 -26.90
CA GLY A 655 11.73 -12.95 -27.41
C GLY A 655 12.86 -11.92 -27.57
N PHE A 656 13.77 -11.87 -26.61
CA PHE A 656 14.96 -11.00 -26.66
C PHE A 656 15.83 -11.34 -27.88
N ARG A 657 16.17 -12.63 -28.03
CA ARG A 657 16.96 -13.15 -29.15
C ARG A 657 16.29 -12.87 -30.48
N ALA A 658 14.99 -13.16 -30.58
CA ALA A 658 14.25 -13.02 -31.84
C ALA A 658 14.28 -11.57 -32.35
N LEU A 659 13.98 -10.60 -31.49
CA LEU A 659 13.99 -9.20 -31.92
C LEU A 659 15.41 -8.71 -32.26
N ALA A 660 16.40 -9.12 -31.48
CA ALA A 660 17.80 -8.76 -31.73
C ALA A 660 18.33 -9.32 -33.07
N GLN A 661 18.07 -10.59 -33.37
CA GLN A 661 18.61 -11.26 -34.56
C GLN A 661 17.80 -10.99 -35.84
N HIS A 662 16.49 -10.77 -35.71
CA HIS A 662 15.64 -10.54 -36.88
C HIS A 662 15.53 -9.06 -37.23
N GLU A 663 15.49 -8.16 -36.24
CA GLU A 663 15.29 -6.72 -36.48
C GLU A 663 16.46 -5.83 -36.08
N GLY A 664 17.52 -6.39 -35.46
CA GLY A 664 18.66 -5.60 -35.00
C GLY A 664 18.33 -4.66 -33.83
N ILE A 665 17.25 -4.93 -33.10
CA ILE A 665 16.79 -4.12 -31.97
C ILE A 665 17.01 -4.92 -30.70
N ILE A 666 17.71 -4.35 -29.72
CA ILE A 666 17.93 -4.96 -28.41
C ILE A 666 16.80 -4.50 -27.47
N PRO A 667 15.77 -5.33 -27.21
CA PRO A 667 14.65 -4.94 -26.35
C PRO A 667 15.04 -4.99 -24.87
N ALA A 668 14.36 -4.20 -24.05
CA ALA A 668 14.37 -4.44 -22.60
C ALA A 668 13.78 -5.82 -22.29
N LEU A 669 14.28 -6.51 -21.26
CA LEU A 669 13.76 -7.83 -20.85
C LEU A 669 12.26 -7.80 -20.55
N GLU A 670 11.74 -6.69 -20.05
CA GLU A 670 10.30 -6.44 -19.88
C GLU A 670 9.57 -6.60 -21.22
N SER A 671 10.05 -5.90 -22.25
CA SER A 671 9.45 -5.91 -23.59
C SER A 671 9.64 -7.26 -24.29
N SER A 672 10.72 -7.98 -23.99
CA SER A 672 10.99 -9.31 -24.55
C SER A 672 9.90 -10.34 -24.21
N HIS A 673 9.26 -10.22 -23.04
CA HIS A 673 8.08 -11.04 -22.71
C HIS A 673 6.96 -10.78 -23.73
N ALA A 674 6.67 -9.51 -24.02
CA ALA A 674 5.67 -9.13 -25.00
C ALA A 674 6.07 -9.49 -26.44
N VAL A 675 7.37 -9.48 -26.78
CA VAL A 675 7.88 -10.00 -28.06
C VAL A 675 7.53 -11.49 -28.20
N TRP A 676 7.82 -12.29 -27.18
CA TRP A 676 7.44 -13.70 -27.20
C TRP A 676 5.93 -13.88 -27.36
N GLY A 677 5.13 -13.14 -26.58
CA GLY A 677 3.67 -13.22 -26.62
C GLY A 677 3.08 -12.83 -27.98
N VAL A 678 3.59 -11.76 -28.61
CA VAL A 678 3.13 -11.36 -29.95
C VAL A 678 3.50 -12.39 -31.01
N MET A 679 4.65 -13.05 -30.90
CA MET A 679 5.04 -14.13 -31.81
C MET A 679 4.07 -15.32 -31.71
N GLN A 680 3.61 -15.68 -30.50
CA GLN A 680 2.61 -16.74 -30.35
C GLN A 680 1.25 -16.31 -30.92
N LEU A 681 0.80 -15.09 -30.59
CA LEU A 681 -0.47 -14.57 -31.06
C LEU A 681 -0.51 -14.47 -32.59
N ALA A 682 0.56 -13.97 -33.21
CA ALA A 682 0.68 -13.84 -34.66
C ALA A 682 0.53 -15.18 -35.39
N LYS A 683 1.09 -16.28 -34.84
CA LYS A 683 0.89 -17.63 -35.39
C LYS A 683 -0.57 -18.05 -35.38
N THR A 684 -1.29 -17.76 -34.28
CA THR A 684 -2.69 -18.17 -34.12
C THR A 684 -3.66 -17.35 -35.00
N MET A 685 -3.34 -16.09 -35.27
CA MET A 685 -4.19 -15.21 -36.10
C MET A 685 -4.00 -15.44 -37.60
N GLY A 686 -2.83 -15.95 -38.01
CA GLY A 686 -2.51 -16.19 -39.42
C GLY A 686 -2.33 -14.90 -40.22
N LYS A 687 -1.92 -15.06 -41.49
CA LYS A 687 -1.60 -13.95 -42.40
C LYS A 687 -2.81 -13.05 -42.67
N GLY A 688 -2.54 -11.77 -42.94
CA GLY A 688 -3.57 -10.77 -43.29
C GLY A 688 -4.14 -9.97 -42.11
N HIS A 689 -3.77 -10.35 -40.88
CA HIS A 689 -4.04 -9.56 -39.67
C HIS A 689 -2.85 -8.71 -39.28
N ASP A 690 -3.10 -7.66 -38.50
CA ASP A 690 -2.11 -6.71 -38.02
C ASP A 690 -2.13 -6.61 -36.48
N ILE A 691 -0.98 -6.83 -35.86
CA ILE A 691 -0.80 -6.78 -34.41
C ILE A 691 0.23 -5.71 -34.07
N VAL A 692 -0.09 -4.80 -33.15
CA VAL A 692 0.88 -3.81 -32.65
C VAL A 692 1.44 -4.26 -31.30
N LEU A 693 2.76 -4.45 -31.25
CA LEU A 693 3.52 -4.65 -30.03
C LEU A 693 3.99 -3.30 -29.47
N ASN A 694 3.68 -3.03 -28.21
CA ASN A 694 4.28 -1.93 -27.46
C ASN A 694 5.70 -2.30 -27.02
N LEU A 695 6.72 -1.78 -27.72
CA LEU A 695 8.12 -1.99 -27.37
C LEU A 695 8.52 -0.99 -26.28
N SER A 696 8.17 -1.31 -25.04
CA SER A 696 8.11 -0.37 -23.91
C SER A 696 9.43 0.27 -23.48
N GLY A 697 10.57 -0.31 -23.87
CA GLY A 697 11.90 0.16 -23.50
C GLY A 697 13.04 -0.61 -24.18
N ARG A 698 14.24 -0.01 -24.21
CA ARG A 698 15.46 -0.59 -24.79
C ARG A 698 16.29 -1.39 -23.78
N GLY A 699 17.02 -2.39 -24.29
CA GLY A 699 17.71 -3.39 -23.50
C GLY A 699 19.13 -3.08 -23.07
N ASP A 700 19.64 -1.86 -23.25
CA ASP A 700 21.02 -1.51 -22.83
C ASP A 700 21.28 -1.83 -21.36
N LYS A 701 20.25 -1.69 -20.50
CA LYS A 701 20.34 -1.98 -19.07
C LYS A 701 20.43 -3.48 -18.76
N ASP A 702 19.96 -4.33 -19.68
CA ASP A 702 19.77 -5.75 -19.46
C ASP A 702 20.88 -6.61 -20.07
N VAL A 703 21.76 -6.04 -20.91
CA VAL A 703 22.80 -6.81 -21.62
C VAL A 703 23.69 -7.60 -20.67
N GLN A 704 24.12 -7.00 -19.55
CA GLN A 704 24.91 -7.69 -18.54
C GLN A 704 24.12 -8.84 -17.90
N GLN A 705 22.87 -8.59 -17.53
CA GLN A 705 22.02 -9.61 -16.91
C GLN A 705 21.75 -10.78 -17.87
N VAL A 706 21.52 -10.50 -19.15
CA VAL A 706 21.40 -11.53 -20.19
C VAL A 706 22.69 -12.34 -20.30
N ALA A 707 23.86 -11.69 -20.31
CA ALA A 707 25.14 -12.39 -20.33
C ALA A 707 25.34 -13.29 -19.11
N ASP A 708 24.91 -12.84 -17.93
CA ASP A 708 25.04 -13.60 -16.67
C ASP A 708 24.06 -14.79 -16.59
N GLU A 709 22.85 -14.65 -17.15
CA GLU A 709 21.79 -15.68 -17.10
C GLU A 709 21.86 -16.68 -18.27
N LEU A 710 22.49 -16.31 -19.39
CA LEU A 710 22.64 -17.16 -20.58
C LEU A 710 23.28 -18.52 -20.29
N PRO A 711 24.33 -18.66 -19.45
CA PRO A 711 24.86 -19.98 -19.09
C PRO A 711 23.82 -20.93 -18.47
N ARG A 712 22.81 -20.39 -17.76
CA ARG A 712 21.75 -21.15 -17.10
C ARG A 712 20.57 -21.43 -18.04
N LEU A 713 20.09 -20.40 -18.74
CA LEU A 713 18.85 -20.46 -19.53
C LEU A 713 19.10 -20.78 -21.01
N GLY A 714 20.23 -20.36 -21.55
CA GLY A 714 20.63 -20.55 -22.94
C GLY A 714 20.54 -22.01 -23.43
N PRO A 715 21.01 -23.02 -22.66
CA PRO A 715 20.86 -24.42 -23.04
C PRO A 715 19.41 -24.87 -23.23
N LYS A 716 18.43 -24.28 -22.52
CA LYS A 716 17.01 -24.62 -22.63
C LYS A 716 16.40 -24.17 -23.96
N ILE A 717 16.94 -23.08 -24.54
CA ILE A 717 16.42 -22.45 -25.76
C ILE A 717 17.36 -22.57 -26.96
N GLY A 718 18.45 -23.35 -26.81
CA GLY A 718 19.48 -23.51 -27.82
C GLY A 718 20.17 -22.19 -28.17
N TRP A 719 20.41 -21.31 -27.19
CA TRP A 719 21.09 -20.03 -27.37
C TRP A 719 22.35 -19.98 -26.52
N ASP A 720 23.50 -20.12 -27.15
CA ASP A 720 24.80 -20.12 -26.48
C ASP A 720 25.67 -19.00 -27.05
N LEU A 721 25.88 -17.97 -26.24
CA LEU A 721 26.83 -16.87 -26.49
C LEU A 721 27.94 -16.91 -25.46
N ARG A 722 28.61 -18.06 -25.30
CA ARG A 722 29.84 -18.10 -24.49
C ARG A 722 30.91 -17.20 -25.11
N PHE A 723 31.29 -16.17 -24.36
CA PHE A 723 32.55 -15.45 -24.49
C PHE A 723 33.55 -16.00 -23.47
#